data_AF-F3QX61-F1
#
_entry.id   AF-F3QX61-F1
#
_cell.length_a   1.000
_cell.length_b   1.000
_cell.length_c   1.000
_cell.angle_alpha   90.00
_cell.angle_beta   90.00
_cell.angle_gamma   90.00
#
_symmetry.space_group_name_H-M   'P 1'
#
loop_
_entity.id
_entity.type
_entity.pdbx_description
1 polymer ?
#
loop_
_entity_poly.entity_id
_entity_poly.type
_entity_poly.pdbx_seq_one_letter_code
_entity_poly.pdbx_strand_id
1 'polypeptide(L)'
;MKNRLLALMALCGATSSTLPLWAAWDDPVLQFTEPNLATDGTGGGVFYIYHVATQKFMAAGQPHGTRLVVADDGQEVTLSYGQDYELSRRAESDPEYSEAYGWRLSMMKAPSNGGFHELFNDAAASIWVDHNKQGHILWKIVAQDKANKVYRIKMIDEDKLYGTEANDGLYANAYMGIDEGKLEVSPSIDTSTSGHETASLDWKFVDSEVYTVYKAKKELQTQLNAADEAGFSDYAKYAEIYNKANATAEEVEEAAKALKQDIVNWKSSEATPDKPVEFTNAIANNSFADGNNGWNVVGSIGHQSGTSYETADNKYKMDHFSEKWVTSANNGNLSGNPMDISQTLENMPVGKYRLTANTIGYWQGDWQNTVPHGVYVFAENNGTEYRAEAHTIEFGGIRGTEAPAEGIPSPRNVILEFFALEGSIKIGFKTVNTNCNWVGVDNFKLEYLGLVEGGMAEELNKVITKAEELKAKYDTNQEKYSIAGEEKFTKMLQAAKDAASNPEVDDKTLGMLLTTVQTGMDTLTADVNAYKTLNQKILDLSNAWDNGVYVDLDLPDYEQFLIDLETARDGRTFNPAEVDSIQPRADRIWMSGIKKALLNGDTDNVTGIMNNPGFTGSKDGWKYDFVSGDNKFNYGYNMGEVYQTVCDVYQELEGLPNGTYEVTLQGFYRPTWNGTCASAWGLEGDTTNDILAYAFGNNTKAKLCHPFECVQDTNTVNNCEQLTAGGAELEGKWTPNGMASAAAIMEANPDAYKLSFKCYVEDDGKLRVGITIPQAGLAGYWALFDNFQIKYAGADDMSGAVSTINALIAEATDLLNNEEALTTEEAKQTLGAAIEAANNAIAEGLTLETYKAQNEALNAAIKGGHDAMSAASAFETLVTEHINNFDTGVYDPYSSKAEYGKFQDLLLDEMEPALAQSLESIKWIEDATVKIDKAYATMVSTDIDFTGASINAPADVTAMIQSPSFSVPDPNDPSKELSSIKGWVTTEGNNANATGAQNYEFYVGKGDADIHQVLYALPKGYYRLVYNGFYRAGGAVEAAVAHRDSTDARNAKVYVEAGDGKWSKELASIFDHVNEYKYDGGDFALADSLFPESDKLYHFVVNNVNGTKAAFDEGLYEGNFSFYVSENGQPVTIGVSKKEVIPNDWAIFDNFRLYYYGDGDANKPGDFTSAIEDAVTDGKANVVSTAWYTINGVRVDEPKQRGIYIRQDLMSDGTKKSVKVIVK
;
A
#
# COMPACT_ATOMS: atom_id res chain seq x y z
N MET A 1 -31.10 60.54 44.59
CA MET A 1 -30.60 60.95 45.93
C MET A 1 -31.16 60.01 46.98
N LYS A 2 -30.32 59.57 47.92
CA LYS A 2 -30.53 58.58 49.01
C LYS A 2 -30.47 57.10 48.61
N ASN A 3 -29.25 56.54 48.61
CA ASN A 3 -28.88 55.25 49.24
C ASN A 3 -27.41 54.87 48.92
N ARG A 4 -26.46 55.75 49.26
CA ARG A 4 -25.00 55.51 49.14
C ARG A 4 -24.26 55.52 50.49
N LEU A 5 -24.95 55.30 51.62
CA LEU A 5 -24.36 55.54 52.95
C LEU A 5 -24.45 54.38 53.96
N LEU A 6 -24.83 53.16 53.57
CA LEU A 6 -25.04 52.06 54.52
C LEU A 6 -24.25 50.77 54.28
N ALA A 7 -23.34 50.73 53.31
CA ALA A 7 -22.47 49.56 53.09
C ALA A 7 -20.99 49.76 53.50
N LEU A 8 -20.64 50.90 54.11
CA LEU A 8 -19.25 51.28 54.42
C LEU A 8 -18.81 50.96 55.86
N MET A 9 -19.53 50.11 56.61
CA MET A 9 -19.25 49.86 58.03
C MET A 9 -19.33 48.39 58.47
N ALA A 10 -18.94 47.45 57.61
CA ALA A 10 -18.78 46.05 58.01
C ALA A 10 -17.66 45.35 57.23
N LEU A 11 -16.41 45.81 57.37
CA LEU A 11 -15.19 45.04 57.02
C LEU A 11 -13.96 45.78 57.58
N CYS A 12 -13.83 45.76 58.91
CA CYS A 12 -12.54 45.97 59.57
C CYS A 12 -12.20 44.67 60.29
N GLY A 13 -11.35 43.84 59.69
CA GLY A 13 -10.79 42.66 60.35
C GLY A 13 -10.44 41.49 59.43
N ALA A 14 -9.54 41.67 58.46
CA ALA A 14 -8.66 40.61 57.96
C ALA A 14 -7.58 41.23 57.06
N THR A 15 -6.34 40.85 57.29
CA THR A 15 -5.14 41.28 56.59
C THR A 15 -4.94 40.52 55.28
N SER A 16 -4.55 41.28 54.23
CA SER A 16 -3.86 40.83 53.00
C SER A 16 -4.66 40.06 51.93
N SER A 17 -4.59 40.62 50.72
CA SER A 17 -4.82 40.08 49.37
C SER A 17 -6.22 40.24 48.73
N THR A 18 -6.13 40.66 47.47
CA THR A 18 -7.14 40.80 46.38
C THR A 18 -8.20 41.91 46.48
N LEU A 19 -7.80 43.10 46.01
CA LEU A 19 -8.76 43.98 45.30
C LEU A 19 -9.23 43.25 44.03
N PRO A 20 -10.49 43.39 43.59
CA PRO A 20 -10.90 42.90 42.28
C PRO A 20 -10.15 43.73 41.22
N LEU A 21 -9.39 43.08 40.33
CA LEU A 21 -8.94 43.73 39.10
C LEU A 21 -10.19 44.04 38.28
N TRP A 22 -10.52 45.33 38.16
CA TRP A 22 -11.41 45.79 37.10
C TRP A 22 -10.60 45.69 35.80
N ALA A 23 -11.12 44.99 34.78
CA ALA A 23 -10.49 44.97 33.46
C ALA A 23 -10.29 46.42 32.96
N ALA A 24 -9.08 46.77 32.54
CA ALA A 24 -8.73 48.14 32.14
C ALA A 24 -9.28 48.52 30.75
N TRP A 25 -9.73 47.54 29.97
CA TRP A 25 -10.20 47.68 28.58
C TRP A 25 -11.59 47.06 28.39
N ASP A 26 -12.53 47.82 27.85
CA ASP A 26 -13.90 47.35 27.53
C ASP A 26 -13.89 46.29 26.41
N ASP A 27 -14.84 45.35 26.46
CA ASP A 27 -14.99 44.30 25.45
C ASP A 27 -15.40 44.85 24.07
N PRO A 28 -14.89 44.26 22.97
CA PRO A 28 -15.26 44.66 21.62
C PRO A 28 -16.75 44.36 21.33
N VAL A 29 -17.42 45.27 20.63
CA VAL A 29 -18.85 45.17 20.30
C VAL A 29 -19.07 44.35 19.03
N LEU A 30 -19.96 43.36 19.08
CA LEU A 30 -20.31 42.47 17.97
C LEU A 30 -21.47 43.03 17.13
N GLN A 31 -21.38 42.95 15.79
CA GLN A 31 -22.46 43.33 14.86
C GLN A 31 -23.15 42.09 14.29
N PHE A 32 -24.48 42.12 14.18
CA PHE A 32 -25.32 41.00 13.71
C PHE A 32 -25.92 41.28 12.33
N THR A 33 -26.15 40.23 11.54
CA THR A 33 -26.66 40.28 10.16
C THR A 33 -28.00 39.55 10.00
N GLU A 34 -28.70 39.79 8.89
CA GLU A 34 -29.90 39.04 8.50
C GLU A 34 -29.48 37.97 7.47
N PRO A 35 -29.62 36.66 7.76
CA PRO A 35 -29.27 35.61 6.81
C PRO A 35 -30.24 35.59 5.61
N ASN A 36 -29.72 35.30 4.41
CA ASN A 36 -30.54 35.14 3.21
C ASN A 36 -31.17 33.75 3.18
N LEU A 37 -32.47 33.65 3.50
CA LEU A 37 -33.20 32.38 3.58
C LEU A 37 -34.08 32.09 2.34
N ALA A 38 -33.65 32.50 1.14
CA ALA A 38 -34.34 32.16 -0.11
C ALA A 38 -34.13 30.68 -0.49
N THR A 39 -35.18 29.98 -0.89
CA THR A 39 -35.16 28.53 -1.20
C THR A 39 -35.06 28.23 -2.70
N ASP A 40 -34.87 29.25 -3.54
CA ASP A 40 -34.80 29.17 -5.01
C ASP A 40 -33.39 28.96 -5.55
N GLY A 41 -32.45 28.58 -4.67
CA GLY A 41 -31.02 28.44 -4.99
C GLY A 41 -30.20 29.72 -4.82
N THR A 42 -30.81 30.86 -4.48
CA THR A 42 -30.08 32.13 -4.24
C THR A 42 -29.82 32.43 -2.76
N GLY A 43 -30.41 31.66 -1.84
CA GLY A 43 -30.21 31.79 -0.40
C GLY A 43 -29.03 30.97 0.13
N GLY A 44 -28.72 31.17 1.41
CA GLY A 44 -27.56 30.58 2.09
C GLY A 44 -26.53 31.63 2.51
N GLY A 45 -25.31 31.16 2.77
CA GLY A 45 -24.19 31.98 3.18
C GLY A 45 -23.41 31.38 4.35
N VAL A 46 -22.34 32.06 4.75
CA VAL A 46 -21.40 31.61 5.76
C VAL A 46 -21.49 32.53 6.97
N PHE A 47 -21.78 31.96 8.15
CA PHE A 47 -22.05 32.74 9.35
C PHE A 47 -21.45 32.11 10.61
N TYR A 48 -21.17 32.94 11.61
CA TYR A 48 -21.05 32.51 13.00
C TYR A 48 -22.41 32.69 13.68
N ILE A 49 -22.94 31.62 14.27
CA ILE A 49 -24.27 31.64 14.90
C ILE A 49 -24.12 31.90 16.39
N TYR A 50 -24.71 32.97 16.88
CA TYR A 50 -24.58 33.48 18.24
C TYR A 50 -25.84 33.22 19.07
N HIS A 51 -25.68 32.55 20.21
CA HIS A 51 -26.77 32.31 21.16
C HIS A 51 -26.96 33.52 22.08
N VAL A 52 -28.18 34.07 22.10
CA VAL A 52 -28.46 35.36 22.75
C VAL A 52 -28.29 35.31 24.27
N ALA A 53 -28.73 34.24 24.93
CA ALA A 53 -28.74 34.18 26.39
C ALA A 53 -27.37 33.86 26.99
N THR A 54 -26.60 32.95 26.37
CA THR A 54 -25.26 32.58 26.86
C THR A 54 -24.17 33.53 26.40
N GLN A 55 -24.47 34.37 25.39
CA GLN A 55 -23.52 35.27 24.76
C GLN A 55 -22.32 34.57 24.12
N LYS A 56 -22.56 33.35 23.62
CA LYS A 56 -21.56 32.45 23.04
C LYS A 56 -21.95 32.05 21.62
N PHE A 57 -21.00 31.53 20.87
CA PHE A 57 -21.20 31.09 19.50
C PHE A 57 -21.39 29.58 19.43
N MET A 58 -22.14 29.10 18.44
CA MET A 58 -22.17 27.69 18.09
C MET A 58 -20.75 27.20 17.76
N ALA A 59 -20.39 26.06 18.33
CA ALA A 59 -19.09 25.43 18.17
C ALA A 59 -19.23 23.91 18.29
N ALA A 60 -18.23 23.18 17.80
CA ALA A 60 -18.12 21.74 18.01
C ALA A 60 -17.27 21.44 19.28
N GLY A 61 -17.80 20.60 20.15
CA GLY A 61 -17.31 20.36 21.51
C GLY A 61 -17.24 18.87 21.88
N GLN A 62 -16.95 18.58 23.15
CA GLN A 62 -16.77 17.21 23.62
C GLN A 62 -18.10 16.44 23.77
N PRO A 63 -18.10 15.09 23.58
CA PRO A 63 -16.94 14.26 23.27
C PRO A 63 -16.48 14.39 21.80
N HIS A 64 -15.19 14.11 21.54
CA HIS A 64 -14.55 14.06 20.21
C HIS A 64 -14.44 15.38 19.44
N GLY A 65 -14.92 16.49 20.00
CA GLY A 65 -14.93 17.76 19.28
C GLY A 65 -16.02 17.84 18.21
N THR A 66 -17.02 16.94 18.26
CA THR A 66 -18.12 16.86 17.28
C THR A 66 -19.47 17.20 17.89
N ARG A 67 -19.61 17.34 19.22
CA ARG A 67 -20.88 17.66 19.87
C ARG A 67 -21.26 19.12 19.63
N LEU A 68 -22.49 19.45 19.21
CA LEU A 68 -22.88 20.85 19.11
C LEU A 68 -23.02 21.46 20.52
N VAL A 69 -22.21 22.49 20.77
CA VAL A 69 -22.19 23.28 21.99
C VAL A 69 -22.19 24.77 21.67
N VAL A 70 -22.24 25.61 22.70
CA VAL A 70 -21.86 27.01 22.60
C VAL A 70 -20.58 27.32 23.36
N ALA A 71 -19.66 28.04 22.73
CA ALA A 71 -18.35 28.40 23.26
C ALA A 71 -18.02 29.89 22.99
N ASP A 72 -16.99 30.40 23.68
CA ASP A 72 -16.50 31.76 23.44
C ASP A 72 -15.91 31.92 22.03
N ASP A 73 -15.33 30.84 21.53
CA ASP A 73 -14.81 30.74 20.16
C ASP A 73 -15.83 29.97 19.33
N GLY A 74 -16.39 30.66 18.34
CA GLY A 74 -17.36 30.12 17.41
C GLY A 74 -16.72 29.36 16.27
N GLN A 75 -17.55 28.52 15.66
CA GLN A 75 -17.25 27.86 14.41
C GLN A 75 -18.08 28.47 13.28
N GLU A 76 -17.47 28.52 12.10
CA GLU A 76 -18.11 28.96 10.88
C GLU A 76 -19.16 27.91 10.46
N VAL A 77 -20.39 28.37 10.20
CA VAL A 77 -21.54 27.56 9.78
C VAL A 77 -21.98 28.02 8.39
N THR A 78 -21.89 27.12 7.43
CA THR A 78 -22.41 27.31 6.07
C THR A 78 -23.88 26.90 6.03
N LEU A 79 -24.73 27.76 5.48
CA LEU A 79 -26.13 27.46 5.20
C LEU A 79 -26.29 27.07 3.72
N SER A 80 -26.84 25.88 3.47
CA SER A 80 -27.29 25.46 2.14
C SER A 80 -28.73 24.93 2.19
N TYR A 81 -29.46 24.99 1.07
CA TYR A 81 -30.84 24.49 0.98
C TYR A 81 -30.92 23.30 0.03
N GLY A 82 -31.46 22.16 0.48
CA GLY A 82 -31.47 20.92 -0.30
C GLY A 82 -32.16 19.74 0.40
N GLN A 83 -32.06 18.57 -0.21
CA GLN A 83 -32.52 17.30 0.37
C GLN A 83 -31.46 16.72 1.31
N ASP A 84 -31.87 15.72 2.10
CA ASP A 84 -30.99 14.93 2.96
C ASP A 84 -30.06 14.05 2.10
N TYR A 85 -28.77 14.01 2.43
CA TYR A 85 -27.75 13.29 1.65
C TYR A 85 -27.96 11.78 1.65
N GLU A 86 -28.53 11.21 2.71
CA GLU A 86 -28.68 9.77 2.90
C GLU A 86 -30.14 9.33 2.79
N LEU A 87 -31.05 10.03 3.47
CA LEU A 87 -32.47 9.62 3.54
C LEU A 87 -33.20 9.70 2.19
N SER A 88 -32.74 10.55 1.28
CA SER A 88 -33.31 10.67 -0.08
C SER A 88 -32.93 9.52 -1.02
N ARG A 89 -31.91 8.72 -0.66
CA ARG A 89 -31.37 7.63 -1.49
C ARG A 89 -31.68 6.24 -0.95
N ARG A 90 -32.29 6.13 0.23
CA ARG A 90 -32.78 4.85 0.75
C ARG A 90 -33.94 4.35 -0.11
N ALA A 91 -34.17 3.03 -0.10
CA ALA A 91 -35.34 2.45 -0.75
C ALA A 91 -36.63 3.06 -0.17
N GLU A 92 -37.64 3.34 -1.01
CA GLU A 92 -38.90 3.96 -0.56
C GLU A 92 -39.63 3.20 0.56
N SER A 93 -39.35 1.90 0.69
CA SER A 93 -39.87 1.06 1.78
C SER A 93 -39.26 1.32 3.15
N ASP A 94 -38.13 2.04 3.21
CA ASP A 94 -37.46 2.40 4.47
C ASP A 94 -38.32 3.41 5.26
N PRO A 95 -38.55 3.18 6.56
CA PRO A 95 -39.39 4.07 7.37
C PRO A 95 -38.85 5.50 7.49
N GLU A 96 -37.55 5.74 7.31
CA GLU A 96 -36.92 7.06 7.37
C GLU A 96 -36.72 7.70 5.98
N TYR A 97 -37.03 7.01 4.89
CA TYR A 97 -36.91 7.57 3.53
C TYR A 97 -37.66 8.92 3.41
N SER A 98 -37.01 9.92 2.80
CA SER A 98 -37.57 11.27 2.65
C SER A 98 -37.04 12.00 1.42
N GLU A 99 -37.94 12.56 0.61
CA GLU A 99 -37.60 13.48 -0.49
C GLU A 99 -37.75 14.97 -0.11
N ALA A 100 -37.95 15.26 1.17
CA ALA A 100 -38.20 16.63 1.64
C ALA A 100 -36.96 17.55 1.51
N TYR A 101 -37.20 18.86 1.46
CA TYR A 101 -36.17 19.89 1.35
C TYR A 101 -36.09 20.74 2.63
N GLY A 102 -34.87 21.05 3.08
CA GLY A 102 -34.61 21.87 4.26
C GLY A 102 -33.28 22.61 4.21
N TRP A 103 -33.02 23.42 5.23
CA TRP A 103 -31.71 24.05 5.46
C TRP A 103 -30.75 23.04 6.08
N ARG A 104 -29.59 22.90 5.47
CA ARG A 104 -28.45 22.15 6.00
C ARG A 104 -27.48 23.16 6.59
N LEU A 105 -27.09 22.94 7.85
CA LEU A 105 -26.15 23.78 8.58
C LEU A 105 -24.84 22.99 8.66
N SER A 106 -23.77 23.45 8.01
CA SER A 106 -22.51 22.68 7.92
C SER A 106 -21.34 23.44 8.57
N MET A 107 -20.63 22.78 9.49
CA MET A 107 -19.43 23.28 10.15
C MET A 107 -18.16 22.68 9.51
N MET A 108 -17.81 23.13 8.31
CA MET A 108 -16.76 22.53 7.46
C MET A 108 -15.37 22.44 8.11
N LYS A 109 -15.10 23.28 9.13
CA LYS A 109 -13.81 23.33 9.84
C LYS A 109 -13.81 22.50 11.14
N ALA A 110 -14.91 21.84 11.49
CA ALA A 110 -15.00 21.04 12.70
C ALA A 110 -14.38 19.67 12.51
N PRO A 111 -13.85 19.02 13.55
CA PRO A 111 -13.64 17.59 13.52
C PRO A 111 -14.92 16.86 13.11
N SER A 112 -14.80 15.80 12.33
CA SER A 112 -15.87 14.89 11.95
C SER A 112 -15.34 13.46 11.94
N ASN A 113 -16.11 12.50 12.46
CA ASN A 113 -15.72 11.10 12.43
C ASN A 113 -16.07 10.42 11.09
N GLY A 114 -17.13 10.85 10.41
CA GLY A 114 -17.59 10.32 9.12
C GLY A 114 -17.12 11.09 7.88
N GLY A 115 -16.48 12.25 8.07
CA GLY A 115 -16.05 13.16 6.99
C GLY A 115 -17.13 14.13 6.52
N PHE A 116 -18.31 14.08 7.14
CA PHE A 116 -19.42 15.01 6.92
C PHE A 116 -19.51 16.05 8.02
N HIS A 117 -20.00 17.25 7.72
CA HIS A 117 -19.89 18.40 8.62
C HIS A 117 -21.24 19.05 8.93
N GLU A 118 -22.34 18.42 8.54
CA GLU A 118 -23.70 18.88 8.81
C GLU A 118 -24.04 18.72 10.30
N LEU A 119 -24.86 19.64 10.81
CA LEU A 119 -25.51 19.51 12.11
C LEU A 119 -26.57 18.42 12.02
N PHE A 120 -26.35 17.38 12.80
CA PHE A 120 -27.02 16.10 12.70
C PHE A 120 -27.76 15.76 13.99
N ASN A 121 -29.06 15.51 13.88
CA ASN A 121 -29.86 15.01 14.99
C ASN A 121 -29.84 13.47 15.02
N ASP A 122 -29.25 12.91 16.07
CA ASP A 122 -29.22 11.46 16.29
C ASP A 122 -30.52 10.92 16.92
N ALA A 123 -30.61 9.59 17.05
CA ALA A 123 -31.75 8.92 17.68
C ALA A 123 -31.89 9.21 19.19
N ALA A 124 -30.86 9.77 19.84
CA ALA A 124 -30.85 10.16 21.24
C ALA A 124 -31.20 11.66 21.43
N ALA A 125 -31.74 12.32 20.40
CA ALA A 125 -32.11 13.74 20.39
C ALA A 125 -30.93 14.65 20.73
N SER A 126 -29.82 14.40 20.06
CA SER A 126 -28.50 14.93 20.35
C SER A 126 -27.87 15.43 19.05
N ILE A 127 -27.33 16.66 19.04
CA ILE A 127 -26.77 17.25 17.81
C ILE A 127 -25.27 17.04 17.72
N TRP A 128 -24.81 16.52 16.59
CA TRP A 128 -23.40 16.32 16.28
C TRP A 128 -23.01 16.99 14.97
N VAL A 129 -21.72 17.21 14.78
CA VAL A 129 -21.08 17.65 13.54
C VAL A 129 -20.50 16.42 12.86
N ASP A 130 -21.37 15.65 12.24
CA ASP A 130 -21.10 14.39 11.56
C ASP A 130 -22.42 13.87 10.98
N HIS A 131 -22.41 13.01 9.98
CA HIS A 131 -23.55 12.14 9.74
C HIS A 131 -23.11 10.83 9.10
N ASN A 132 -23.92 9.78 9.27
CA ASN A 132 -23.71 8.49 8.62
C ASN A 132 -25.06 7.96 8.11
N LYS A 133 -25.19 6.65 7.89
CA LYS A 133 -26.45 6.03 7.48
C LYS A 133 -27.63 6.28 8.43
N GLN A 134 -27.47 6.85 9.62
CA GLN A 134 -28.53 7.07 10.61
C GLN A 134 -28.69 8.56 10.89
N GLY A 135 -29.93 9.00 11.22
CA GLY A 135 -30.35 10.32 11.73
C GLY A 135 -30.66 11.41 10.68
N HIS A 136 -30.88 12.67 11.13
CA HIS A 136 -31.62 13.68 10.34
C HIS A 136 -30.90 15.05 10.32
N ILE A 137 -30.73 15.64 9.13
CA ILE A 137 -29.94 16.89 8.94
C ILE A 137 -30.73 18.09 8.38
N LEU A 138 -32.04 17.94 8.15
CA LEU A 138 -32.86 19.00 7.54
C LEU A 138 -33.50 19.90 8.59
N TRP A 139 -33.10 21.17 8.58
CA TRP A 139 -33.55 22.19 9.53
C TRP A 139 -34.44 23.26 8.87
N LYS A 140 -35.22 23.94 9.70
CA LYS A 140 -36.07 25.08 9.37
C LYS A 140 -35.69 26.26 10.27
N ILE A 141 -35.35 27.39 9.66
CA ILE A 141 -34.98 28.63 10.35
C ILE A 141 -36.17 29.60 10.32
N VAL A 142 -36.60 30.08 11.50
CA VAL A 142 -37.82 30.87 11.70
C VAL A 142 -37.47 32.20 12.38
N ALA A 143 -37.75 33.32 11.70
CA ALA A 143 -37.58 34.65 12.29
C ALA A 143 -38.59 34.89 13.42
N GLN A 144 -38.10 35.28 14.61
CA GLN A 144 -38.94 35.63 15.76
C GLN A 144 -39.13 37.14 15.86
N ASP A 145 -38.03 37.89 15.70
CA ASP A 145 -38.03 39.35 15.70
C ASP A 145 -37.05 39.84 14.64
N LYS A 146 -37.58 40.18 13.47
CA LYS A 146 -36.77 40.68 12.34
C LYS A 146 -36.10 42.02 12.64
N ALA A 147 -36.71 42.89 13.45
CA ALA A 147 -36.15 44.21 13.74
C ALA A 147 -34.87 44.09 14.60
N ASN A 148 -34.81 43.10 15.49
CA ASN A 148 -33.66 42.80 16.34
C ASN A 148 -32.78 41.65 15.83
N LYS A 149 -33.07 41.12 14.62
CA LYS A 149 -32.36 40.03 13.94
C LYS A 149 -32.29 38.74 14.76
N VAL A 150 -33.42 38.34 15.36
CA VAL A 150 -33.53 37.15 16.22
C VAL A 150 -34.28 36.02 15.51
N TYR A 151 -33.72 34.81 15.56
CA TYR A 151 -34.20 33.60 14.86
C TYR A 151 -34.28 32.39 15.80
N ARG A 152 -35.10 31.40 15.43
CA ARG A 152 -35.18 30.06 16.01
C ARG A 152 -34.95 29.01 14.94
N ILE A 153 -34.48 27.83 15.32
CA ILE A 153 -34.16 26.73 14.41
C ILE A 153 -34.93 25.49 14.89
N LYS A 154 -35.50 24.67 14.01
CA LYS A 154 -36.16 23.39 14.35
C LYS A 154 -36.00 22.37 13.21
N MET A 155 -36.33 21.10 13.43
CA MET A 155 -36.46 20.12 12.35
C MET A 155 -37.54 20.55 11.34
N ILE A 156 -37.41 20.16 10.07
CA ILE A 156 -38.45 20.47 9.06
C ILE A 156 -39.81 19.86 9.45
N ASP A 157 -40.90 20.46 8.97
CA ASP A 157 -42.23 20.07 9.43
C ASP A 157 -42.66 18.70 8.87
N GLU A 158 -42.10 18.31 7.73
CA GLU A 158 -42.33 17.09 6.93
C GLU A 158 -41.56 15.85 7.44
N ASP A 159 -40.66 16.02 8.41
CA ASP A 159 -39.86 14.92 8.96
C ASP A 159 -40.75 13.86 9.65
N LYS A 160 -40.53 12.58 9.31
CA LYS A 160 -41.38 11.48 9.76
C LYS A 160 -41.21 11.12 11.24
N LEU A 161 -40.06 11.44 11.85
CA LEU A 161 -39.75 11.12 13.25
C LEU A 161 -39.83 12.34 14.17
N TYR A 162 -39.45 13.51 13.66
CA TYR A 162 -39.30 14.75 14.44
C TYR A 162 -40.10 15.94 13.89
N GLY A 163 -40.87 15.74 12.82
CA GLY A 163 -41.69 16.77 12.20
C GLY A 163 -42.97 17.08 12.98
N THR A 164 -43.82 17.93 12.39
CA THR A 164 -45.02 18.46 13.08
C THR A 164 -46.11 17.44 13.33
N GLU A 165 -46.24 16.43 12.47
CA GLU A 165 -47.23 15.34 12.61
C GLU A 165 -46.64 14.09 13.29
N ALA A 166 -45.31 14.04 13.48
CA ALA A 166 -44.64 12.89 14.05
C ALA A 166 -45.00 12.67 15.53
N ASN A 167 -45.07 11.40 15.96
CA ASN A 167 -45.37 11.00 17.34
C ASN A 167 -46.60 11.70 17.93
N ASP A 168 -47.73 11.67 17.21
CA ASP A 168 -48.99 12.33 17.59
C ASP A 168 -48.85 13.85 17.85
N GLY A 169 -47.91 14.51 17.14
CA GLY A 169 -47.69 15.95 17.21
C GLY A 169 -46.79 16.42 18.35
N LEU A 170 -46.01 15.51 18.95
CA LEU A 170 -45.11 15.79 20.08
C LEU A 170 -44.11 16.93 19.78
N TYR A 171 -43.60 17.01 18.56
CA TYR A 171 -42.52 17.93 18.18
C TYR A 171 -43.00 19.23 17.50
N ALA A 172 -44.31 19.48 17.43
CA ALA A 172 -44.87 20.61 16.68
C ALA A 172 -44.32 21.98 17.14
N ASN A 173 -44.05 22.13 18.44
CA ASN A 173 -43.53 23.37 19.07
C ASN A 173 -42.06 23.26 19.53
N ALA A 174 -41.35 22.21 19.14
CA ALA A 174 -39.98 21.99 19.58
C ALA A 174 -38.97 22.77 18.71
N TYR A 175 -38.00 23.43 19.35
CA TYR A 175 -36.94 24.19 18.70
C TYR A 175 -35.56 23.87 19.29
N MET A 176 -34.52 24.09 18.49
CA MET A 176 -33.13 24.04 18.91
C MET A 176 -32.83 25.13 19.95
N GLY A 177 -32.26 24.73 21.08
CA GLY A 177 -32.00 25.64 22.19
C GLY A 177 -31.15 25.04 23.30
N ILE A 178 -31.03 25.79 24.39
CA ILE A 178 -30.15 25.47 25.53
C ILE A 178 -30.91 25.66 26.84
N ASP A 179 -30.87 24.65 27.70
CA ASP A 179 -31.36 24.76 29.09
C ASP A 179 -30.45 25.67 29.93
N GLU A 180 -31.05 26.36 30.90
CA GLU A 180 -30.32 27.25 31.81
C GLU A 180 -29.14 26.54 32.50
N GLY A 181 -27.95 27.14 32.43
CA GLY A 181 -26.73 26.62 33.04
C GLY A 181 -25.99 25.54 32.24
N LYS A 182 -26.50 25.13 31.07
CA LYS A 182 -25.81 24.20 30.15
C LYS A 182 -25.13 24.95 28.99
N LEU A 183 -24.24 24.23 28.30
CA LEU A 183 -23.60 24.68 27.05
C LEU A 183 -23.91 23.75 25.87
N GLU A 184 -24.46 22.56 26.12
CA GLU A 184 -24.87 21.62 25.09
C GLU A 184 -26.16 22.10 24.42
N VAL A 185 -26.19 22.04 23.09
CA VAL A 185 -27.37 22.41 22.32
C VAL A 185 -28.27 21.19 22.14
N SER A 186 -29.55 21.33 22.47
CA SER A 186 -30.56 20.30 22.23
C SER A 186 -31.37 20.63 20.97
N PRO A 187 -31.75 19.63 20.15
CA PRO A 187 -32.42 19.84 18.85
C PRO A 187 -33.90 20.17 18.95
N SER A 188 -34.56 19.73 20.01
CA SER A 188 -36.03 19.72 20.10
C SER A 188 -36.49 20.05 21.52
N ILE A 189 -36.41 21.32 21.92
CA ILE A 189 -36.92 21.83 23.20
C ILE A 189 -38.31 22.45 23.01
N ASP A 190 -39.29 21.99 23.81
CA ASP A 190 -40.57 22.67 24.03
C ASP A 190 -40.62 23.24 25.46
N THR A 191 -40.57 24.57 25.58
CA THR A 191 -40.57 25.29 26.87
C THR A 191 -41.85 25.11 27.70
N SER A 192 -42.90 24.52 27.14
CA SER A 192 -44.13 24.16 27.88
C SER A 192 -44.04 22.80 28.58
N THR A 193 -43.00 22.02 28.28
CA THR A 193 -42.75 20.70 28.89
C THR A 193 -41.88 20.81 30.15
N SER A 194 -42.09 19.88 31.09
CA SER A 194 -41.41 19.95 32.39
C SER A 194 -39.92 19.64 32.28
N GLY A 195 -39.07 20.51 32.82
CA GLY A 195 -37.61 20.41 32.73
C GLY A 195 -36.97 21.39 31.75
N HIS A 196 -37.77 22.10 30.94
CA HIS A 196 -37.32 23.04 29.90
C HIS A 196 -37.91 24.45 30.02
N GLU A 197 -38.57 24.76 31.13
CA GLU A 197 -39.35 26.00 31.31
C GLU A 197 -38.47 27.27 31.26
N THR A 198 -37.18 27.15 31.56
CA THR A 198 -36.20 28.25 31.54
C THR A 198 -35.22 28.19 30.37
N ALA A 199 -35.44 27.27 29.41
CA ALA A 199 -34.58 27.15 28.24
C ALA A 199 -34.68 28.38 27.32
N SER A 200 -33.57 28.70 26.67
CA SER A 200 -33.47 29.77 25.67
C SER A 200 -33.32 29.19 24.27
N LEU A 201 -34.09 29.74 23.32
CA LEU A 201 -34.21 29.23 21.95
C LEU A 201 -33.66 30.20 20.89
N ASP A 202 -33.22 31.40 21.31
CA ASP A 202 -33.02 32.53 20.42
C ASP A 202 -31.56 32.67 19.93
N TRP A 203 -31.41 32.78 18.61
CA TRP A 203 -30.13 32.83 17.89
C TRP A 203 -30.01 34.08 17.00
N LYS A 204 -28.77 34.50 16.73
CA LYS A 204 -28.40 35.58 15.79
C LYS A 204 -27.26 35.13 14.87
N PHE A 205 -27.10 35.81 13.73
CA PHE A 205 -26.06 35.50 12.74
C PHE A 205 -25.04 36.63 12.67
N VAL A 206 -23.77 36.27 12.44
CA VAL A 206 -22.62 37.19 12.34
C VAL A 206 -21.82 36.83 11.09
N ASP A 207 -21.49 37.81 10.25
CA ASP A 207 -20.68 37.62 9.05
C ASP A 207 -19.22 37.29 9.41
N SER A 208 -18.53 36.48 8.60
CA SER A 208 -17.17 36.01 8.88
C SER A 208 -16.16 37.13 9.12
N GLU A 209 -16.18 38.20 8.30
CA GLU A 209 -15.27 39.34 8.48
C GLU A 209 -15.45 40.03 9.83
N VAL A 210 -16.69 40.16 10.30
CA VAL A 210 -17.02 40.79 11.60
C VAL A 210 -16.50 39.93 12.76
N TYR A 211 -16.66 38.61 12.66
CA TYR A 211 -16.15 37.68 13.66
C TYR A 211 -14.62 37.71 13.75
N THR A 212 -13.93 37.69 12.61
CA THR A 212 -12.45 37.74 12.57
C THR A 212 -11.91 39.01 13.22
N VAL A 213 -12.50 40.18 12.91
CA VAL A 213 -12.11 41.45 13.56
C VAL A 213 -12.39 41.41 15.07
N TYR A 214 -13.53 40.86 15.49
CA TYR A 214 -13.86 40.70 16.91
C TYR A 214 -12.82 39.85 17.66
N LYS A 215 -12.40 38.72 17.07
CA LYS A 215 -11.36 37.85 17.64
C LYS A 215 -9.99 38.51 17.69
N ALA A 216 -9.57 39.17 16.61
CA ALA A 216 -8.32 39.92 16.58
C ALA A 216 -8.29 40.99 17.68
N LYS A 217 -9.41 41.70 17.89
CA LYS A 217 -9.52 42.68 18.97
C LYS A 217 -9.45 42.05 20.35
N LYS A 218 -10.10 40.91 20.58
CA LYS A 218 -9.95 40.16 21.84
C LYS A 218 -8.50 39.78 22.13
N GLU A 219 -7.73 39.37 21.11
CA GLU A 219 -6.30 39.07 21.29
C GLU A 219 -5.48 40.33 21.61
N LEU A 220 -5.72 41.44 20.89
CA LEU A 220 -5.06 42.71 21.20
C LEU A 220 -5.43 43.23 22.61
N GLN A 221 -6.68 43.03 23.05
CA GLN A 221 -7.12 43.33 24.42
C GLN A 221 -6.30 42.54 25.45
N THR A 222 -6.05 41.25 25.19
CA THR A 222 -5.18 40.41 26.04
C THR A 222 -3.78 40.99 26.14
N GLN A 223 -3.17 41.39 25.02
CA GLN A 223 -1.81 41.97 25.04
C GLN A 223 -1.77 43.35 25.70
N LEU A 224 -2.81 44.18 25.55
CA LEU A 224 -2.95 45.46 26.25
C LEU A 224 -3.08 45.27 27.77
N ASN A 225 -3.91 44.31 28.22
CA ASN A 225 -3.99 43.94 29.62
C ASN A 225 -2.63 43.41 30.15
N ALA A 226 -1.93 42.58 29.37
CA ALA A 226 -0.61 42.06 29.73
C ALA A 226 0.45 43.18 29.80
N ALA A 227 0.33 44.22 28.96
CA ALA A 227 1.17 45.42 29.04
C ALA A 227 0.94 46.18 30.35
N ASP A 228 -0.32 46.40 30.72
CA ASP A 228 -0.72 47.04 31.97
C ASP A 228 -0.24 46.23 33.19
N GLU A 229 -0.41 44.91 33.19
CA GLU A 229 0.07 44.02 34.25
C GLU A 229 1.60 44.00 34.35
N ALA A 230 2.31 44.05 33.20
CA ALA A 230 3.77 44.08 33.16
C ALA A 230 4.37 45.46 33.50
N GLY A 231 3.54 46.52 33.56
CA GLY A 231 4.02 47.90 33.72
C GLY A 231 4.67 48.50 32.46
N PHE A 232 4.48 47.88 31.29
CA PHE A 232 4.92 48.40 30.02
C PHE A 232 3.99 49.55 29.59
N SER A 233 4.52 50.75 29.39
CA SER A 233 3.69 51.97 29.16
C SER A 233 3.75 52.52 27.73
N ASP A 234 4.57 51.92 26.85
CA ASP A 234 4.73 52.36 25.45
C ASP A 234 3.82 51.58 24.49
N TYR A 235 2.51 51.55 24.79
CA TYR A 235 1.52 50.83 23.99
C TYR A 235 0.49 51.74 23.27
N ALA A 236 0.68 53.06 23.30
CA ALA A 236 -0.31 54.04 22.82
C ALA A 236 -0.76 53.78 21.35
N LYS A 237 0.18 53.44 20.47
CA LYS A 237 -0.11 53.10 19.06
C LYS A 237 -1.00 51.86 18.90
N TYR A 238 -0.90 50.89 19.81
CA TYR A 238 -1.70 49.67 19.80
C TYR A 238 -3.11 49.92 20.35
N ALA A 239 -3.22 50.75 21.39
CA ALA A 239 -4.49 51.21 21.92
C ALA A 239 -5.34 51.98 20.90
N GLU A 240 -4.71 52.75 20.01
CA GLU A 240 -5.41 53.44 18.91
C GLU A 240 -6.03 52.45 17.91
N ILE A 241 -5.30 51.37 17.57
CA ILE A 241 -5.77 50.31 16.67
C ILE A 241 -6.94 49.54 17.29
N TYR A 242 -6.86 49.21 18.59
CA TYR A 242 -7.96 48.54 19.31
C TYR A 242 -9.29 49.33 19.25
N ASN A 243 -9.23 50.64 19.48
CA ASN A 243 -10.39 51.52 19.53
C ASN A 243 -10.93 51.97 18.16
N LYS A 244 -10.21 51.69 17.07
CA LYS A 244 -10.62 52.08 15.71
C LYS A 244 -11.87 51.29 15.27
N ALA A 245 -12.94 52.00 14.93
CA ALA A 245 -14.24 51.41 14.62
C ALA A 245 -14.26 50.55 13.34
N ASN A 246 -13.36 50.84 12.39
CA ASN A 246 -13.23 50.15 11.10
C ASN A 246 -11.82 49.54 10.92
N ALA A 247 -11.21 49.07 12.00
CA ALA A 247 -9.93 48.34 11.91
C ALA A 247 -10.13 47.03 11.14
N THR A 248 -9.18 46.68 10.27
CA THR A 248 -9.16 45.35 9.65
C THR A 248 -8.60 44.33 10.65
N ALA A 249 -8.89 43.03 10.45
CA ALA A 249 -8.34 41.99 11.33
C ALA A 249 -6.81 41.97 11.28
N GLU A 250 -6.24 42.07 10.08
CA GLU A 250 -4.78 42.12 9.86
C GLU A 250 -4.10 43.29 10.61
N GLU A 251 -4.67 44.50 10.55
CA GLU A 251 -4.15 45.66 11.30
C GLU A 251 -4.10 45.38 12.82
N VAL A 252 -5.10 44.68 13.35
CA VAL A 252 -5.25 44.39 14.78
C VAL A 252 -4.36 43.22 15.22
N GLU A 253 -4.24 42.18 14.40
CA GLU A 253 -3.36 41.03 14.67
C GLU A 253 -1.88 41.43 14.67
N GLU A 254 -1.46 42.22 13.69
CA GLU A 254 -0.08 42.73 13.63
C GLU A 254 0.23 43.65 14.83
N ALA A 255 -0.75 44.46 15.25
CA ALA A 255 -0.63 45.25 16.47
C ALA A 255 -0.47 44.38 17.73
N ALA A 256 -1.21 43.27 17.84
CA ALA A 256 -1.11 42.36 18.98
C ALA A 256 0.26 41.67 19.02
N LYS A 257 0.75 41.14 17.88
CA LYS A 257 2.08 40.53 17.76
C LYS A 257 3.20 41.51 18.12
N ALA A 258 3.14 42.72 17.56
CA ALA A 258 4.15 43.75 17.82
C ALA A 258 4.16 44.20 19.29
N LEU A 259 2.99 44.37 19.92
CA LEU A 259 2.92 44.68 21.36
C LEU A 259 3.49 43.56 22.21
N LYS A 260 3.15 42.30 21.91
CA LYS A 260 3.71 41.13 22.60
C LYS A 260 5.24 41.11 22.53
N GLN A 261 5.80 41.35 21.34
CA GLN A 261 7.25 41.40 21.14
C GLN A 261 7.91 42.57 21.89
N ASP A 262 7.29 43.75 21.88
CA ASP A 262 7.79 44.93 22.60
C ASP A 262 7.85 44.69 24.12
N ILE A 263 6.82 44.04 24.69
CA ILE A 263 6.78 43.66 26.12
C ILE A 263 7.90 42.67 26.44
N VAL A 264 8.12 41.65 25.60
CA VAL A 264 9.16 40.64 25.79
C VAL A 264 10.55 41.27 25.70
N ASN A 265 10.81 42.07 24.68
CA ASN A 265 12.09 42.79 24.52
C ASN A 265 12.39 43.70 25.72
N TRP A 266 11.37 44.39 26.23
CA TRP A 266 11.51 45.24 27.42
C TRP A 266 11.84 44.44 28.67
N LYS A 267 11.16 43.30 28.91
CA LYS A 267 11.48 42.40 30.05
C LYS A 267 12.89 41.83 29.96
N SER A 268 13.42 41.66 28.75
CA SER A 268 14.73 41.06 28.49
C SER A 268 15.88 42.07 28.36
N SER A 269 15.62 43.38 28.43
CA SER A 269 16.62 44.41 28.09
C SER A 269 17.81 44.49 29.06
N GLU A 270 17.69 43.95 30.26
CA GLU A 270 18.77 43.89 31.26
C GLU A 270 19.50 42.53 31.31
N ALA A 271 19.19 41.61 30.39
CA ALA A 271 19.78 40.27 30.37
C ALA A 271 21.29 40.32 30.07
N THR A 272 22.07 39.59 30.87
CA THR A 272 23.50 39.36 30.62
C THR A 272 23.84 37.89 30.92
N PRO A 273 25.01 37.36 30.50
CA PRO A 273 25.38 35.98 30.81
C PRO A 273 25.41 35.65 32.31
N ASP A 274 25.71 36.64 33.16
CA ASP A 274 25.72 36.52 34.63
C ASP A 274 24.34 36.75 35.27
N LYS A 275 23.40 37.36 34.54
CA LYS A 275 22.02 37.63 34.94
C LYS A 275 21.07 37.22 33.79
N PRO A 276 20.93 35.92 33.49
CA PRO A 276 20.05 35.44 32.43
C PRO A 276 18.58 35.73 32.74
N VAL A 277 17.78 35.86 31.68
CA VAL A 277 16.32 35.86 31.77
C VAL A 277 15.80 34.46 31.43
N GLU A 278 14.94 33.93 32.27
CA GLU A 278 14.42 32.56 32.18
C GLU A 278 13.24 32.48 31.20
N PHE A 279 13.31 31.54 30.24
CA PHE A 279 12.34 31.36 29.14
C PHE A 279 11.82 29.93 29.04
N THR A 280 12.01 29.08 30.05
CA THR A 280 11.56 27.68 30.01
C THR A 280 10.05 27.55 29.88
N ASN A 281 9.28 28.51 30.40
CA ASN A 281 7.83 28.55 30.24
C ASN A 281 7.38 28.75 28.78
N ALA A 282 8.28 29.14 27.86
CA ALA A 282 8.00 29.13 26.43
C ALA A 282 7.97 27.70 25.86
N ILE A 283 8.62 26.75 26.53
CA ILE A 283 8.66 25.35 26.13
C ILE A 283 7.45 24.62 26.70
N ALA A 284 6.52 24.19 25.84
CA ALA A 284 5.39 23.37 26.27
C ALA A 284 5.88 21.97 26.67
N ASN A 285 5.40 21.47 27.80
CA ASN A 285 5.70 20.12 28.30
C ASN A 285 7.22 19.82 28.35
N ASN A 286 7.98 20.75 28.93
CA ASN A 286 9.45 20.73 28.95
C ASN A 286 10.07 19.54 29.72
N SER A 287 9.30 18.88 30.58
CA SER A 287 9.70 17.69 31.35
C SER A 287 8.93 16.42 30.95
N PHE A 288 8.25 16.43 29.79
CA PHE A 288 7.49 15.29 29.24
C PHE A 288 6.51 14.62 30.22
N ALA A 289 5.98 15.37 31.18
CA ALA A 289 5.05 14.85 32.19
C ALA A 289 3.70 14.44 31.56
N ASP A 290 3.34 15.04 30.42
CA ASP A 290 2.14 14.74 29.63
C ASP A 290 2.49 14.02 28.32
N GLY A 291 3.29 12.96 28.40
CA GLY A 291 3.72 12.24 27.20
C GLY A 291 4.62 13.09 26.28
N ASN A 292 4.59 12.81 24.98
CA ASN A 292 5.24 13.63 23.94
C ASN A 292 4.34 14.79 23.45
N ASN A 293 3.24 15.11 24.14
CA ASN A 293 2.31 16.16 23.72
C ASN A 293 3.00 17.53 23.69
N GLY A 294 2.68 18.33 22.69
CA GLY A 294 3.28 19.65 22.46
C GLY A 294 4.63 19.62 21.73
N TRP A 295 5.15 18.45 21.38
CA TRP A 295 6.38 18.29 20.61
C TRP A 295 6.10 17.71 19.22
N ASN A 296 6.83 18.17 18.21
CA ASN A 296 6.86 17.59 16.89
C ASN A 296 7.77 16.35 16.88
N VAL A 297 7.22 15.21 16.44
CA VAL A 297 7.88 13.91 16.48
C VAL A 297 8.02 13.37 15.05
N VAL A 298 9.24 13.01 14.65
CA VAL A 298 9.50 12.39 13.34
C VAL A 298 9.64 10.87 13.50
N GLY A 299 8.77 10.13 12.83
CA GLY A 299 8.68 8.68 12.94
C GLY A 299 8.13 8.22 14.30
N SER A 300 8.35 6.95 14.65
CA SER A 300 7.90 6.42 15.94
C SER A 300 8.92 6.72 17.05
N ILE A 301 8.50 7.48 18.05
CA ILE A 301 9.27 7.80 19.27
C ILE A 301 8.43 7.39 20.49
N GLY A 302 9.07 6.68 21.43
CA GLY A 302 8.45 6.22 22.67
C GLY A 302 8.39 7.29 23.75
N HIS A 303 7.69 6.97 24.83
CA HIS A 303 7.64 7.78 26.05
C HIS A 303 7.69 6.84 27.26
N GLN A 304 8.55 7.17 28.22
CA GLN A 304 8.71 6.41 29.46
C GLN A 304 8.17 7.19 30.65
N SER A 305 7.24 6.58 31.37
CA SER A 305 6.66 7.09 32.63
C SER A 305 6.72 6.09 33.79
N GLY A 306 7.21 4.87 33.54
CA GLY A 306 7.26 3.78 34.52
C GLY A 306 8.63 3.54 35.16
N THR A 307 9.70 4.19 34.69
CA THR A 307 11.07 3.96 35.18
C THR A 307 11.85 5.26 35.12
N SER A 308 12.39 5.71 36.26
CA SER A 308 13.24 6.91 36.34
C SER A 308 14.73 6.57 36.28
N TYR A 309 15.54 7.52 35.84
CA TYR A 309 17.01 7.44 35.91
C TYR A 309 17.54 8.66 36.68
N GLU A 310 18.49 8.45 37.58
CA GLU A 310 19.06 9.51 38.40
C GLU A 310 20.57 9.33 38.61
N THR A 311 21.30 10.43 38.75
CA THR A 311 22.72 10.36 39.11
C THR A 311 22.89 9.90 40.56
N ALA A 312 23.99 9.20 40.86
CA ALA A 312 24.24 8.64 42.20
C ALA A 312 24.37 9.70 43.32
N ASP A 313 24.63 10.96 42.95
CA ASP A 313 24.68 12.12 43.84
C ASP A 313 23.36 12.92 43.89
N ASN A 314 22.29 12.41 43.27
CA ASN A 314 20.95 13.00 43.23
C ASN A 314 20.89 14.38 42.56
N LYS A 315 21.80 14.66 41.63
CA LYS A 315 21.93 15.96 40.97
C LYS A 315 21.01 16.10 39.75
N TYR A 316 20.89 15.06 38.94
CA TYR A 316 20.04 15.06 37.75
C TYR A 316 19.14 13.83 37.74
N LYS A 317 17.85 14.06 37.48
CA LYS A 317 16.81 13.04 37.39
C LYS A 317 16.13 13.12 36.03
N MET A 318 15.79 11.98 35.45
CA MET A 318 14.88 11.81 34.34
C MET A 318 13.70 10.97 34.86
N ASP A 319 12.50 11.56 34.90
CA ASP A 319 11.34 10.96 35.57
C ASP A 319 10.25 10.57 34.58
N HIS A 320 10.01 11.44 33.59
CA HIS A 320 9.17 11.18 32.43
C HIS A 320 9.95 11.65 31.21
N PHE A 321 10.24 10.77 30.26
CA PHE A 321 11.17 11.13 29.20
C PHE A 321 10.76 10.57 27.85
N SER A 322 11.11 11.31 26.80
CA SER A 322 10.98 10.84 25.43
C SER A 322 12.15 9.91 25.11
N GLU A 323 11.90 8.79 24.44
CA GLU A 323 12.93 7.80 24.15
C GLU A 323 12.83 7.18 22.76
N LYS A 324 13.96 6.64 22.29
CA LYS A 324 13.98 5.75 21.14
C LYS A 324 14.91 4.57 21.38
N TRP A 325 14.46 3.39 20.99
CA TRP A 325 15.15 2.13 21.21
C TRP A 325 15.07 1.21 19.99
N VAL A 326 16.18 0.55 19.69
CA VAL A 326 16.22 -0.64 18.82
C VAL A 326 17.03 -1.75 19.50
N THR A 327 16.75 -3.00 19.12
CA THR A 327 17.49 -4.15 19.66
C THR A 327 18.97 -4.07 19.28
N SER A 328 19.85 -4.28 20.26
CA SER A 328 21.30 -4.38 20.01
C SER A 328 21.72 -5.71 19.38
N ALA A 329 20.79 -6.68 19.24
CA ALA A 329 21.04 -7.91 18.51
C ALA A 329 21.44 -7.61 17.05
N ASN A 330 22.38 -8.38 16.49
CA ASN A 330 22.92 -8.19 15.14
C ASN A 330 23.50 -6.79 14.86
N ASN A 331 24.10 -6.14 15.87
CA ASN A 331 24.65 -4.78 15.77
C ASN A 331 23.61 -3.71 15.37
N GLY A 332 22.32 -3.92 15.67
CA GLY A 332 21.25 -2.96 15.39
C GLY A 332 21.36 -1.66 16.20
N ASN A 333 21.59 -0.53 15.52
CA ASN A 333 21.67 0.82 16.12
C ASN A 333 20.66 1.79 15.45
N LEU A 334 20.53 3.00 15.99
CA LEU A 334 19.56 3.99 15.52
C LEU A 334 19.97 4.75 14.23
N SER A 335 21.07 4.39 13.55
CA SER A 335 21.48 5.07 12.30
C SER A 335 20.43 4.95 11.18
N GLY A 336 19.77 3.80 11.06
CA GLY A 336 18.66 3.57 10.10
C GLY A 336 17.28 3.93 10.65
N ASN A 337 17.17 4.34 11.92
CA ASN A 337 15.91 4.70 12.56
C ASN A 337 16.14 5.84 13.58
N PRO A 338 16.52 7.05 13.12
CA PRO A 338 16.97 8.13 13.99
C PRO A 338 15.85 8.71 14.85
N MET A 339 16.18 9.21 16.05
CA MET A 339 15.29 10.04 16.87
C MET A 339 15.34 11.49 16.40
N ASP A 340 14.19 12.15 16.29
CA ASP A 340 14.06 13.61 16.13
C ASP A 340 12.75 14.07 16.80
N ILE A 341 12.90 14.78 17.92
CA ILE A 341 11.81 15.43 18.65
C ILE A 341 12.14 16.91 18.83
N SER A 342 11.22 17.80 18.45
CA SER A 342 11.47 19.24 18.42
C SER A 342 10.24 20.11 18.69
N GLN A 343 10.47 21.37 19.06
CA GLN A 343 9.43 22.38 19.26
C GLN A 343 9.92 23.72 18.74
N THR A 344 9.06 24.46 18.05
CA THR A 344 9.34 25.83 17.58
C THR A 344 8.79 26.84 18.57
N LEU A 345 9.65 27.72 19.05
CA LEU A 345 9.35 28.78 20.00
C LEU A 345 9.27 30.11 19.24
N GLU A 346 8.20 30.88 19.47
CA GLU A 346 7.94 32.13 18.76
C GLU A 346 7.99 33.35 19.69
N ASN A 347 8.28 34.51 19.13
CA ASN A 347 8.37 35.81 19.83
C ASN A 347 9.55 35.88 20.83
N MET A 348 10.69 35.26 20.48
CA MET A 348 11.89 35.22 21.28
C MET A 348 12.79 36.46 21.02
N PRO A 349 13.47 37.04 22.02
CA PRO A 349 14.46 38.10 21.80
C PRO A 349 15.62 37.67 20.88
N VAL A 350 16.13 38.58 20.05
CA VAL A 350 17.39 38.35 19.31
C VAL A 350 18.57 38.39 20.28
N GLY A 351 19.51 37.45 20.17
CA GLY A 351 20.71 37.39 21.01
C GLY A 351 21.08 35.96 21.42
N LYS A 352 21.88 35.84 22.47
CA LYS A 352 22.43 34.55 22.90
C LYS A 352 21.51 33.84 23.89
N TYR A 353 21.42 32.52 23.75
CA TYR A 353 20.62 31.63 24.59
C TYR A 353 21.46 30.50 25.17
N ARG A 354 20.95 29.89 26.24
CA ARG A 354 21.42 28.63 26.81
C ARG A 354 20.24 27.67 26.95
N LEU A 355 20.30 26.56 26.23
CA LEU A 355 19.39 25.43 26.33
C LEU A 355 20.08 24.33 27.15
N THR A 356 19.38 23.77 28.13
CA THR A 356 19.86 22.60 28.86
C THR A 356 18.82 21.49 28.87
N ALA A 357 19.26 20.22 28.85
CA ALA A 357 18.39 19.06 29.01
C ALA A 357 19.15 17.91 29.69
N ASN A 358 18.42 17.04 30.38
CA ASN A 358 18.96 15.79 30.92
C ASN A 358 18.82 14.71 29.85
N THR A 359 19.92 14.03 29.50
CA THR A 359 19.95 13.08 28.39
C THR A 359 20.66 11.79 28.75
N ILE A 360 20.27 10.73 28.06
CA ILE A 360 20.97 9.45 28.02
C ILE A 360 21.12 9.02 26.56
N GLY A 361 22.27 8.43 26.23
CA GLY A 361 22.48 7.77 24.94
C GLY A 361 23.68 6.85 25.00
N TYR A 362 23.50 5.56 24.71
CA TYR A 362 24.59 4.59 24.68
C TYR A 362 24.24 3.32 23.89
N TRP A 363 25.25 2.48 23.67
CA TRP A 363 25.11 1.15 23.09
C TRP A 363 25.03 0.10 24.20
N GLN A 364 23.88 -0.57 24.35
CA GLN A 364 23.62 -1.52 25.42
C GLN A 364 24.37 -2.84 25.26
N GLY A 365 24.61 -3.29 24.02
CA GLY A 365 25.22 -4.60 23.75
C GLY A 365 26.67 -4.73 24.20
N ASP A 366 27.40 -3.61 24.29
CA ASP A 366 28.79 -3.54 24.74
C ASP A 366 29.12 -2.14 25.28
N TRP A 367 28.37 -1.73 26.31
CA TRP A 367 28.46 -0.38 26.87
C TRP A 367 29.81 -0.06 27.54
N GLN A 368 30.58 -1.09 27.92
CA GLN A 368 31.89 -0.91 28.57
C GLN A 368 32.99 -0.54 27.57
N ASN A 369 32.90 -1.06 26.34
CA ASN A 369 33.94 -0.87 25.33
C ASN A 369 33.51 0.04 24.17
N THR A 370 32.22 0.37 24.07
CA THR A 370 31.69 1.23 23.01
C THR A 370 31.65 2.69 23.46
N VAL A 371 32.34 3.58 22.74
CA VAL A 371 32.21 5.02 22.92
C VAL A 371 30.96 5.52 22.17
N PRO A 372 29.93 6.01 22.87
CA PRO A 372 28.73 6.53 22.21
C PRO A 372 29.03 7.80 21.38
N HIS A 373 28.31 7.99 20.28
CA HIS A 373 28.36 9.24 19.49
C HIS A 373 27.06 9.49 18.74
N GLY A 374 26.89 10.70 18.20
CA GLY A 374 25.82 11.03 17.27
C GLY A 374 24.48 11.33 17.94
N VAL A 375 24.49 11.73 19.21
CA VAL A 375 23.29 12.07 19.99
C VAL A 375 23.39 13.54 20.37
N TYR A 376 22.37 14.35 20.08
CA TYR A 376 22.46 15.81 20.20
C TYR A 376 21.23 16.44 20.82
N VAL A 377 21.46 17.36 21.76
CA VAL A 377 20.55 18.49 22.01
C VAL A 377 20.85 19.53 20.94
N PHE A 378 19.82 20.07 20.30
CA PHE A 378 19.99 21.05 19.23
C PHE A 378 19.07 22.26 19.37
N ALA A 379 19.51 23.34 18.73
CA ALA A 379 18.73 24.54 18.49
C ALA A 379 18.98 24.99 17.04
N GLU A 380 17.93 25.47 16.37
CA GLU A 380 17.95 25.93 15.00
C GLU A 380 17.25 27.29 14.91
N ASN A 381 17.88 28.24 14.21
CA ASN A 381 17.35 29.58 13.98
C ASN A 381 17.85 30.08 12.62
N ASN A 382 16.93 30.58 11.77
CA ASN A 382 17.25 31.08 10.42
C ASN A 382 18.11 30.10 9.58
N GLY A 383 17.84 28.79 9.68
CA GLY A 383 18.56 27.71 8.99
C GLY A 383 19.97 27.41 9.51
N THR A 384 20.41 28.06 10.59
CA THR A 384 21.65 27.71 11.30
C THR A 384 21.32 26.78 12.45
N GLU A 385 21.99 25.62 12.49
CA GLU A 385 21.84 24.65 13.56
C GLU A 385 23.05 24.64 14.49
N TYR A 386 22.77 24.58 15.80
CA TYR A 386 23.73 24.42 16.87
C TYR A 386 23.46 23.10 17.59
N ARG A 387 24.51 22.36 17.92
CA ARG A 387 24.40 21.06 18.59
C ARG A 387 25.34 20.95 19.77
N ALA A 388 24.89 20.24 20.80
CA ALA A 388 25.71 19.78 21.91
C ALA A 388 25.59 18.26 22.02
N GLU A 389 26.74 17.58 22.05
CA GLU A 389 26.82 16.12 22.19
C GLU A 389 26.18 15.68 23.52
N ALA A 390 25.25 14.74 23.43
CA ALA A 390 24.27 14.42 24.46
C ALA A 390 24.21 12.94 24.85
N HIS A 391 25.21 12.15 24.43
CA HIS A 391 25.34 10.78 24.88
C HIS A 391 25.84 10.68 26.34
N THR A 392 25.61 9.52 26.95
CA THR A 392 26.01 9.20 28.33
C THR A 392 27.51 9.05 28.45
N ILE A 393 28.10 9.65 29.48
CA ILE A 393 29.55 9.65 29.74
C ILE A 393 29.92 8.88 31.02
N GLU A 394 28.95 8.63 31.90
CA GLU A 394 29.15 7.98 33.19
C GLU A 394 28.09 6.89 33.42
N PHE A 395 28.51 5.80 34.04
CA PHE A 395 27.66 4.70 34.50
C PHE A 395 27.80 4.53 36.01
N GLY A 396 26.86 3.84 36.65
CA GLY A 396 26.72 3.82 38.11
C GLY A 396 25.50 4.59 38.64
N GLY A 397 24.53 4.89 37.78
CA GLY A 397 23.31 5.62 38.14
C GLY A 397 22.30 4.81 38.95
N ILE A 398 21.21 5.47 39.31
CA ILE A 398 20.05 4.89 40.00
C ILE A 398 18.94 4.68 38.97
N ARG A 399 18.38 3.46 38.91
CA ARG A 399 17.18 3.15 38.11
C ARG A 399 16.00 2.92 39.04
N GLY A 400 14.95 3.73 38.91
CA GLY A 400 13.78 3.68 39.79
C GLY A 400 14.17 3.83 41.26
N THR A 401 13.83 2.84 42.09
CA THR A 401 14.17 2.79 43.53
C THR A 401 15.36 1.88 43.85
N GLU A 402 16.12 1.44 42.84
CA GLU A 402 17.27 0.54 43.01
C GLU A 402 18.47 1.29 43.61
N ALA A 403 19.42 0.54 44.20
CA ALA A 403 20.71 1.13 44.61
C ALA A 403 21.57 1.45 43.37
N PRO A 404 22.52 2.41 43.45
CA PRO A 404 23.45 2.68 42.35
C PRO A 404 24.15 1.42 41.85
N ALA A 405 24.15 1.17 40.54
CA ALA A 405 24.68 -0.06 39.95
C ALA A 405 25.52 0.22 38.69
N GLU A 406 26.63 -0.51 38.56
CA GLU A 406 27.70 -0.27 37.57
C GLU A 406 27.21 -0.26 36.11
N GLY A 407 26.17 -1.04 35.77
CA GLY A 407 25.61 -1.11 34.41
C GLY A 407 24.46 -0.13 34.12
N ILE A 408 24.11 0.76 35.05
CA ILE A 408 23.02 1.72 34.89
C ILE A 408 23.57 3.07 34.39
N PRO A 409 23.07 3.61 33.27
CA PRO A 409 23.52 4.90 32.76
C PRO A 409 23.13 6.04 33.71
N SER A 410 24.07 6.96 33.95
CA SER A 410 23.79 8.20 34.69
C SER A 410 23.26 9.26 33.71
N PRO A 411 22.13 9.94 34.01
CA PRO A 411 21.68 11.08 33.23
C PRO A 411 22.75 12.17 33.15
N ARG A 412 22.95 12.72 31.96
CA ARG A 412 23.87 13.83 31.72
C ARG A 412 23.08 15.12 31.52
N ASN A 413 23.40 16.17 32.25
CA ASN A 413 22.92 17.50 31.91
C ASN A 413 23.77 18.09 30.77
N VAL A 414 23.16 18.26 29.61
CA VAL A 414 23.76 18.80 28.39
C VAL A 414 23.47 20.28 28.33
N ILE A 415 24.50 21.08 28.04
CA ILE A 415 24.39 22.53 27.89
C ILE A 415 24.72 22.90 26.44
N LEU A 416 23.77 23.55 25.77
CA LEU A 416 23.91 24.13 24.45
C LEU A 416 23.75 25.64 24.55
N GLU A 417 24.80 26.40 24.30
CA GLU A 417 24.69 27.84 24.05
C GLU A 417 24.62 28.10 22.55
N PHE A 418 23.71 28.97 22.13
CA PHE A 418 23.49 29.32 20.72
C PHE A 418 23.07 30.77 20.55
N PHE A 419 23.13 31.29 19.32
CA PHE A 419 22.74 32.66 19.00
C PHE A 419 21.52 32.66 18.09
N ALA A 420 20.50 33.43 18.43
CA ALA A 420 19.30 33.60 17.62
C ALA A 420 19.33 34.97 16.94
N LEU A 421 19.26 34.96 15.61
CA LEU A 421 19.22 36.13 14.72
C LEU A 421 17.79 36.66 14.51
N GLU A 422 16.78 35.83 14.76
CA GLU A 422 15.36 36.17 14.66
C GLU A 422 14.54 35.51 15.78
N GLY A 423 13.28 35.93 15.94
CA GLY A 423 12.44 35.55 17.09
C GLY A 423 11.79 34.17 17.04
N SER A 424 12.03 33.36 15.99
CA SER A 424 11.58 31.97 15.89
C SER A 424 12.75 31.01 16.13
N ILE A 425 12.70 30.23 17.22
CA ILE A 425 13.78 29.32 17.61
C ILE A 425 13.22 27.91 17.68
N LYS A 426 13.73 27.00 16.86
CA LYS A 426 13.43 25.58 16.98
C LYS A 426 14.43 24.92 17.92
N ILE A 427 13.96 24.17 18.91
CA ILE A 427 14.81 23.43 19.85
C ILE A 427 14.43 21.96 19.82
N GLY A 428 15.34 21.07 20.21
CA GLY A 428 15.01 19.66 20.29
C GLY A 428 16.15 18.73 20.66
N PHE A 429 15.88 17.44 20.48
CA PHE A 429 16.82 16.35 20.67
C PHE A 429 16.76 15.41 19.47
N LYS A 430 17.91 15.05 18.93
CA LYS A 430 17.99 14.17 17.76
C LYS A 430 19.24 13.31 17.72
N THR A 431 19.20 12.29 16.88
CA THR A 431 20.36 11.47 16.55
C THR A 431 20.78 11.66 15.10
N VAL A 432 22.09 11.75 14.86
CA VAL A 432 22.69 11.83 13.52
C VAL A 432 23.84 10.84 13.46
N ASN A 433 23.76 9.84 12.57
CA ASN A 433 24.76 8.77 12.41
C ASN A 433 25.22 8.15 13.74
N THR A 434 24.27 7.88 14.64
CA THR A 434 24.58 7.38 15.98
C THR A 434 24.87 5.88 15.99
N ASN A 435 25.83 5.46 16.82
CA ASN A 435 26.02 4.06 17.19
C ASN A 435 25.20 3.66 18.43
N CYS A 436 24.40 4.55 19.02
CA CYS A 436 23.56 4.21 20.15
C CYS A 436 22.35 3.40 19.67
N ASN A 437 21.97 2.37 20.43
CA ASN A 437 20.71 1.67 20.21
C ASN A 437 19.61 2.17 21.15
N TRP A 438 19.97 2.93 22.19
CA TRP A 438 19.03 3.57 23.10
C TRP A 438 19.41 5.01 23.38
N VAL A 439 18.43 5.91 23.33
CA VAL A 439 18.56 7.33 23.67
C VAL A 439 17.31 7.83 24.38
N GLY A 440 17.46 8.84 25.24
CA GLY A 440 16.35 9.52 25.90
C GLY A 440 16.67 10.94 26.35
N VAL A 441 15.63 11.77 26.48
CA VAL A 441 15.73 13.19 26.86
C VAL A 441 14.60 13.64 27.80
N ASP A 442 14.94 14.47 28.78
CA ASP A 442 14.04 15.06 29.77
C ASP A 442 14.50 16.47 30.18
N ASN A 443 13.63 17.23 30.84
CA ASN A 443 13.92 18.46 31.57
C ASN A 443 14.61 19.55 30.75
N PHE A 444 14.02 19.91 29.62
CA PHE A 444 14.44 21.08 28.85
C PHE A 444 14.28 22.37 29.67
N LYS A 445 15.30 23.24 29.61
CA LYS A 445 15.33 24.56 30.22
C LYS A 445 15.97 25.56 29.25
N LEU A 446 15.37 26.74 29.09
CA LEU A 446 15.88 27.79 28.19
C LEU A 446 16.11 29.10 28.93
N GLU A 447 17.27 29.71 28.71
CA GLU A 447 17.69 30.97 29.30
C GLU A 447 18.19 31.93 28.20
N TYR A 448 17.78 33.20 28.23
CA TYR A 448 18.28 34.28 27.39
C TYR A 448 19.44 35.00 28.11
N LEU A 449 20.58 35.11 27.44
CA LEU A 449 21.85 35.63 27.98
C LEU A 449 22.14 37.07 27.54
N GLY A 450 21.28 37.69 26.73
CA GLY A 450 21.49 39.04 26.19
C GLY A 450 22.17 39.07 24.81
N LEU A 451 22.34 40.28 24.28
CA LEU A 451 23.08 40.54 23.04
C LEU A 451 24.60 40.44 23.27
N VAL A 452 25.33 39.82 22.34
CA VAL A 452 26.77 39.55 22.47
C VAL A 452 27.58 40.45 21.53
N GLU A 453 28.69 40.99 22.04
CA GLU A 453 29.66 41.79 21.28
C GLU A 453 30.48 40.87 20.36
N GLY A 454 30.31 40.96 19.03
CA GLY A 454 31.02 40.12 18.05
C GLY A 454 30.14 39.16 17.23
N GLY A 455 28.86 39.02 17.56
CA GLY A 455 27.86 38.33 16.73
C GLY A 455 28.23 36.88 16.37
N MET A 456 27.92 36.45 15.15
CA MET A 456 28.14 35.05 14.72
C MET A 456 29.61 34.68 14.49
N ALA A 457 30.50 35.66 14.32
CA ALA A 457 31.92 35.42 14.13
C ALA A 457 32.58 34.80 15.37
N GLU A 458 32.13 35.17 16.58
CA GLU A 458 32.64 34.59 17.82
C GLU A 458 32.23 33.12 17.97
N GLU A 459 30.98 32.79 17.63
CA GLU A 459 30.45 31.43 17.74
C GLU A 459 31.09 30.48 16.71
N LEU A 460 31.36 30.96 15.49
CA LEU A 460 32.11 30.18 14.49
C LEU A 460 33.53 29.85 14.96
N ASN A 461 34.24 30.81 15.58
CA ASN A 461 35.59 30.59 16.10
C ASN A 461 35.66 29.51 17.19
N LYS A 462 34.66 29.44 18.08
CA LYS A 462 34.59 28.38 19.12
C LYS A 462 34.48 26.98 18.49
N VAL A 463 33.70 26.84 17.43
CA VAL A 463 33.52 25.57 16.73
C VAL A 463 34.79 25.19 15.95
N ILE A 464 35.48 26.15 15.35
CA ILE A 464 36.78 25.92 14.69
C ILE A 464 37.79 25.35 15.69
N THR A 465 37.91 25.90 16.91
CA THR A 465 38.84 25.38 17.93
C THR A 465 38.52 23.93 18.32
N LYS A 466 37.24 23.61 18.53
CA LYS A 466 36.81 22.22 18.84
C LYS A 466 37.17 21.24 17.73
N ALA A 467 37.03 21.66 16.47
CA ALA A 467 37.36 20.85 15.32
C ALA A 467 38.87 20.55 15.21
N GLU A 468 39.72 21.52 15.57
CA GLU A 468 41.18 21.33 15.64
C GLU A 468 41.58 20.35 16.76
N GLU A 469 40.96 20.48 17.94
CA GLU A 469 41.19 19.57 19.07
C GLU A 469 40.77 18.13 18.75
N LEU A 470 39.64 17.94 18.06
CA LEU A 470 39.17 16.62 17.61
C LEU A 470 40.20 15.92 16.71
N LYS A 471 40.71 16.63 15.70
CA LYS A 471 41.72 16.05 14.80
C LYS A 471 43.00 15.70 15.55
N ALA A 472 43.49 16.60 16.41
CA ALA A 472 44.69 16.37 17.21
C ALA A 472 44.57 15.14 18.13
N LYS A 473 43.38 14.90 18.69
CA LYS A 473 43.07 13.70 19.47
C LYS A 473 43.21 12.43 18.63
N TYR A 474 42.63 12.38 17.42
CA TYR A 474 42.74 11.21 16.54
C TYR A 474 44.20 10.94 16.13
N ASP A 475 44.95 11.98 15.80
CA ASP A 475 46.37 11.86 15.45
C ASP A 475 47.20 11.32 16.63
N THR A 476 46.95 11.82 17.85
CA THR A 476 47.65 11.38 19.07
C THR A 476 47.36 9.92 19.41
N ASN A 477 46.11 9.49 19.23
CA ASN A 477 45.68 8.12 19.49
C ASN A 477 46.07 7.13 18.37
N GLN A 478 46.72 7.61 17.30
CA GLN A 478 47.05 6.80 16.11
C GLN A 478 45.82 6.15 15.47
N GLU A 479 44.66 6.81 15.56
CA GLU A 479 43.43 6.37 14.90
C GLU A 479 43.59 6.49 13.39
N LYS A 480 43.16 5.47 12.65
CA LYS A 480 43.20 5.49 11.17
C LYS A 480 41.91 6.09 10.62
N TYR A 481 42.06 6.93 9.61
CA TYR A 481 41.00 7.55 8.81
C TYR A 481 41.58 7.93 7.45
N SER A 482 40.74 8.13 6.43
CA SER A 482 41.21 8.32 5.06
C SER A 482 42.02 9.61 4.86
N ILE A 483 43.01 9.57 3.95
CA ILE A 483 43.76 10.78 3.55
C ILE A 483 42.81 11.80 2.88
N ALA A 484 41.85 11.33 2.08
CA ALA A 484 40.88 12.21 1.42
C ALA A 484 39.97 12.94 2.41
N GLY A 485 39.52 12.25 3.46
CA GLY A 485 38.76 12.83 4.57
C GLY A 485 39.56 13.90 5.31
N GLU A 486 40.85 13.63 5.57
CA GLU A 486 41.78 14.57 6.20
C GLU A 486 41.93 15.88 5.39
N GLU A 487 42.15 15.78 4.08
CA GLU A 487 42.30 16.94 3.20
C GLU A 487 41.02 17.79 3.15
N LYS A 488 39.85 17.14 3.05
CA LYS A 488 38.55 17.82 2.98
C LYS A 488 38.28 18.58 4.28
N PHE A 489 38.51 17.94 5.43
CA PHE A 489 38.35 18.55 6.74
C PHE A 489 39.28 19.76 6.94
N THR A 490 40.54 19.63 6.53
CA THR A 490 41.54 20.71 6.65
C THR A 490 41.18 21.92 5.78
N LYS A 491 40.74 21.72 4.53
CA LYS A 491 40.30 22.80 3.62
C LYS A 491 39.07 23.53 4.16
N MET A 492 38.10 22.78 4.66
CA MET A 492 36.89 23.33 5.28
C MET A 492 37.22 24.23 6.47
N LEU A 493 38.12 23.78 7.37
CA LEU A 493 38.54 24.59 8.51
C LEU A 493 39.23 25.88 8.11
N GLN A 494 40.05 25.85 7.05
CA GLN A 494 40.69 27.07 6.57
C GLN A 494 39.67 28.09 6.04
N ALA A 495 38.68 27.66 5.26
CA ALA A 495 37.63 28.55 4.74
C ALA A 495 36.80 29.18 5.87
N ALA A 496 36.49 28.41 6.92
CA ALA A 496 35.77 28.91 8.08
C ALA A 496 36.58 29.98 8.85
N LYS A 497 37.90 29.77 9.02
CA LYS A 497 38.80 30.76 9.65
C LYS A 497 38.88 32.07 8.88
N ASP A 498 38.98 31.98 7.55
CA ASP A 498 39.08 33.16 6.68
C ASP A 498 37.77 33.98 6.74
N ALA A 499 36.61 33.32 6.75
CA ALA A 499 35.31 33.97 6.87
C ALA A 499 35.08 34.59 8.26
N ALA A 500 35.42 33.88 9.34
CA ALA A 500 35.28 34.37 10.72
C ALA A 500 36.13 35.63 11.00
N SER A 501 37.19 35.84 10.21
CA SER A 501 38.10 36.99 10.34
C SER A 501 37.70 38.19 9.45
N ASN A 502 36.69 38.05 8.59
CA ASN A 502 36.28 39.08 7.63
C ASN A 502 35.00 39.80 8.11
N PRO A 503 35.07 41.11 8.46
CA PRO A 503 33.92 41.86 8.97
C PRO A 503 32.85 42.16 7.90
N GLU A 504 33.11 41.91 6.62
CA GLU A 504 32.12 42.10 5.53
C GLU A 504 31.21 40.88 5.31
N VAL A 505 31.48 39.74 5.97
CA VAL A 505 30.65 38.54 5.88
C VAL A 505 29.48 38.67 6.85
N ASP A 506 28.26 38.49 6.34
CA ASP A 506 27.04 38.59 7.15
C ASP A 506 26.86 37.39 8.11
N ASP A 507 26.15 37.62 9.22
CA ASP A 507 25.95 36.62 10.28
C ASP A 507 25.24 35.35 9.79
N LYS A 508 24.40 35.43 8.76
CA LYS A 508 23.74 34.26 8.17
C LYS A 508 24.76 33.38 7.43
N THR A 509 25.65 33.98 6.65
CA THR A 509 26.75 33.28 5.99
C THR A 509 27.70 32.62 7.02
N LEU A 510 28.01 33.30 8.12
CA LEU A 510 28.82 32.74 9.21
C LEU A 510 28.13 31.55 9.91
N GLY A 511 26.80 31.62 10.09
CA GLY A 511 26.00 30.51 10.61
C GLY A 511 26.02 29.26 9.72
N MET A 512 25.88 29.42 8.41
CA MET A 512 26.00 28.29 7.47
C MET A 512 27.38 27.61 7.53
N LEU A 513 28.46 28.40 7.70
CA LEU A 513 29.81 27.86 7.84
C LEU A 513 30.00 27.14 9.17
N LEU A 514 29.35 27.58 10.26
CA LEU A 514 29.35 26.88 11.54
C LEU A 514 28.77 25.47 11.40
N THR A 515 27.60 25.34 10.76
CA THR A 515 26.98 24.04 10.47
C THR A 515 27.86 23.19 9.55
N THR A 516 28.55 23.81 8.58
CA THR A 516 29.49 23.12 7.70
C THR A 516 30.66 22.51 8.48
N VAL A 517 31.27 23.25 9.41
CA VAL A 517 32.38 22.76 10.25
C VAL A 517 31.94 21.61 11.15
N GLN A 518 30.76 21.72 11.78
CA GLN A 518 30.21 20.64 12.60
C GLN A 518 29.98 19.37 11.77
N THR A 519 29.38 19.50 10.59
CA THR A 519 29.20 18.37 9.66
C THR A 519 30.53 17.75 9.24
N GLY A 520 31.58 18.57 9.08
CA GLY A 520 32.93 18.09 8.84
C GLY A 520 33.49 17.25 9.98
N MET A 521 33.25 17.64 11.22
CA MET A 521 33.67 16.87 12.41
C MET A 521 32.98 15.52 12.44
N ASP A 522 31.66 15.50 12.23
CA ASP A 522 30.85 14.26 12.17
C ASP A 522 31.37 13.32 11.06
N THR A 523 31.68 13.88 9.89
CA THR A 523 32.23 13.12 8.75
C THR A 523 33.58 12.50 9.09
N LEU A 524 34.47 13.24 9.77
CA LEU A 524 35.78 12.74 10.19
C LEU A 524 35.65 11.63 11.23
N THR A 525 34.71 11.77 12.18
CA THR A 525 34.40 10.73 13.17
C THR A 525 33.87 9.45 12.51
N ALA A 526 32.97 9.59 11.53
CA ALA A 526 32.45 8.45 10.76
C ALA A 526 33.55 7.73 9.96
N ASP A 527 34.48 8.49 9.37
CA ASP A 527 35.65 7.94 8.67
C ASP A 527 36.51 7.07 9.62
N VAL A 528 36.85 7.58 10.81
CA VAL A 528 37.56 6.81 11.84
C VAL A 528 36.81 5.51 12.20
N ASN A 529 35.49 5.57 12.37
CA ASN A 529 34.69 4.40 12.71
C ASN A 529 34.65 3.36 11.57
N ALA A 530 34.58 3.80 10.31
CA ALA A 530 34.63 2.89 9.17
C ALA A 530 35.95 2.11 9.11
N TYR A 531 37.08 2.76 9.46
CA TYR A 531 38.37 2.07 9.55
C TYR A 531 38.43 1.05 10.70
N LYS A 532 37.74 1.29 11.82
CA LYS A 532 37.58 0.30 12.90
C LYS A 532 36.76 -0.91 12.43
N THR A 533 35.65 -0.66 11.74
CA THR A 533 34.81 -1.73 11.16
C THR A 533 35.56 -2.52 10.09
N LEU A 534 36.30 -1.85 9.20
CA LEU A 534 37.17 -2.49 8.23
C LEU A 534 38.15 -3.45 8.91
N ASN A 535 38.79 -3.03 10.01
CA ASN A 535 39.70 -3.89 10.76
C ASN A 535 39.01 -5.13 11.33
N GLN A 536 37.80 -4.98 11.90
CA GLN A 536 37.04 -6.11 12.41
C GLN A 536 36.60 -7.06 11.29
N LYS A 537 36.13 -6.52 10.17
CA LYS A 537 35.71 -7.33 9.01
C LYS A 537 36.85 -8.17 8.44
N ILE A 538 38.06 -7.63 8.36
CA ILE A 538 39.25 -8.40 7.95
C ILE A 538 39.45 -9.61 8.89
N LEU A 539 39.36 -9.40 10.21
CA LEU A 539 39.50 -10.48 11.20
C LEU A 539 38.38 -11.53 11.07
N ASP A 540 37.14 -11.10 10.94
CA ASP A 540 35.98 -11.99 10.81
C ASP A 540 36.07 -12.85 9.54
N LEU A 541 36.42 -12.23 8.40
CA LEU A 541 36.57 -12.93 7.12
C LEU A 541 37.73 -13.93 7.15
N SER A 542 38.86 -13.58 7.80
CA SER A 542 39.98 -14.51 8.01
C SER A 542 39.54 -15.69 8.86
N ASN A 543 38.87 -15.44 9.99
CA ASN A 543 38.43 -16.48 10.90
C ASN A 543 37.37 -17.42 10.28
N ALA A 544 36.49 -16.88 9.44
CA ALA A 544 35.49 -17.66 8.70
C ALA A 544 36.15 -18.60 7.67
N TRP A 545 37.23 -18.18 7.02
CA TRP A 545 38.05 -19.06 6.20
C TRP A 545 38.74 -20.11 7.08
N ASP A 546 39.55 -19.68 8.04
CA ASP A 546 40.44 -20.54 8.83
C ASP A 546 39.71 -21.69 9.56
N ASN A 547 38.41 -21.55 9.82
CA ASN A 547 37.59 -22.56 10.49
C ASN A 547 36.45 -23.13 9.61
N GLY A 548 36.43 -22.82 8.32
CA GLY A 548 35.39 -23.22 7.38
C GLY A 548 35.58 -24.63 6.79
N VAL A 549 34.53 -25.17 6.17
CA VAL A 549 34.53 -26.49 5.49
C VAL A 549 35.52 -26.55 4.31
N TYR A 550 35.91 -25.38 3.79
CA TYR A 550 36.81 -25.23 2.65
C TYR A 550 38.22 -24.75 3.04
N VAL A 551 38.61 -24.85 4.32
CA VAL A 551 39.92 -24.36 4.81
C VAL A 551 41.12 -24.93 4.03
N ASP A 552 41.02 -26.18 3.57
CA ASP A 552 42.09 -26.85 2.83
C ASP A 552 42.14 -26.47 1.33
N LEU A 553 41.24 -25.61 0.82
CA LEU A 553 41.25 -25.15 -0.57
C LEU A 553 42.17 -23.93 -0.76
N ASP A 554 42.90 -23.95 -1.88
CA ASP A 554 43.68 -22.79 -2.33
C ASP A 554 42.75 -21.77 -3.02
N LEU A 555 42.51 -20.63 -2.36
CA LEU A 555 41.63 -19.56 -2.82
C LEU A 555 42.39 -18.24 -2.99
N PRO A 556 43.32 -18.14 -3.97
CA PRO A 556 44.27 -17.03 -4.07
C PRO A 556 43.61 -15.67 -4.28
N ASP A 557 42.45 -15.62 -4.97
CA ASP A 557 41.71 -14.38 -5.17
C ASP A 557 41.10 -13.83 -3.86
N TYR A 558 40.67 -14.73 -2.95
CA TYR A 558 40.13 -14.35 -1.65
C TYR A 558 41.25 -13.94 -0.70
N GLU A 559 42.40 -14.63 -0.74
CA GLU A 559 43.60 -14.22 0.00
C GLU A 559 44.09 -12.85 -0.44
N GLN A 560 44.19 -12.62 -1.76
CA GLN A 560 44.57 -11.33 -2.30
C GLN A 560 43.57 -10.23 -1.92
N PHE A 561 42.27 -10.52 -1.88
CA PHE A 561 41.27 -9.57 -1.43
C PHE A 561 41.48 -9.15 0.04
N LEU A 562 41.80 -10.09 0.94
CA LEU A 562 42.14 -9.76 2.33
C LEU A 562 43.42 -8.90 2.41
N ILE A 563 44.47 -9.26 1.66
CA ILE A 563 45.73 -8.50 1.58
C ILE A 563 45.49 -7.06 1.07
N ASP A 564 44.63 -6.90 0.07
CA ASP A 564 44.30 -5.59 -0.51
C ASP A 564 43.56 -4.72 0.51
N LEU A 565 42.63 -5.29 1.29
CA LEU A 565 41.94 -4.60 2.37
C LEU A 565 42.92 -4.17 3.48
N GLU A 566 43.84 -5.04 3.89
CA GLU A 566 44.89 -4.71 4.86
C GLU A 566 45.81 -3.60 4.36
N THR A 567 46.23 -3.68 3.10
CA THR A 567 47.07 -2.67 2.45
C THR A 567 46.35 -1.33 2.38
N ALA A 568 45.07 -1.31 2.00
CA ALA A 568 44.27 -0.09 1.92
C ALA A 568 43.98 0.52 3.31
N ARG A 569 43.75 -0.31 4.32
CA ARG A 569 43.66 0.09 5.73
C ARG A 569 44.96 0.76 6.17
N ASP A 570 46.10 0.13 5.90
CA ASP A 570 47.39 0.58 6.39
C ASP A 570 47.93 1.81 5.67
N GLY A 571 47.68 1.90 4.36
CA GLY A 571 47.96 3.08 3.53
C GLY A 571 46.99 4.24 3.72
N ARG A 572 45.92 4.09 4.51
CA ARG A 572 44.84 5.08 4.66
C ARG A 572 44.18 5.49 3.32
N THR A 573 44.10 4.53 2.39
CA THR A 573 43.55 4.70 1.04
C THR A 573 42.19 4.04 0.85
N PHE A 574 41.73 3.20 1.78
CA PHE A 574 40.37 2.66 1.77
C PHE A 574 39.32 3.78 1.75
N ASN A 575 38.29 3.62 0.92
CA ASN A 575 37.15 4.53 0.87
C ASN A 575 36.14 4.16 1.96
N PRO A 576 35.93 4.99 3.01
CA PRO A 576 35.03 4.67 4.12
C PRO A 576 33.61 4.28 3.72
N ALA A 577 33.10 4.84 2.61
CA ALA A 577 31.77 4.55 2.09
C ALA A 577 31.61 3.12 1.55
N GLU A 578 32.71 2.37 1.37
CA GLU A 578 32.67 1.00 0.84
C GLU A 578 32.69 -0.08 1.92
N VAL A 579 32.71 0.29 3.21
CA VAL A 579 32.86 -0.65 4.33
C VAL A 579 31.76 -1.72 4.36
N ASP A 580 30.53 -1.36 4.03
CA ASP A 580 29.40 -2.30 4.00
C ASP A 580 29.44 -3.23 2.77
N SER A 581 30.19 -2.86 1.73
CA SER A 581 30.34 -3.67 0.52
C SER A 581 31.36 -4.81 0.65
N ILE A 582 32.10 -4.85 1.76
CA ILE A 582 33.15 -5.85 2.00
C ILE A 582 32.57 -7.26 2.02
N GLN A 583 31.50 -7.50 2.79
CA GLN A 583 30.92 -8.84 2.93
C GLN A 583 30.37 -9.38 1.60
N PRO A 584 29.53 -8.65 0.84
CA PRO A 584 29.04 -9.16 -0.44
C PRO A 584 30.15 -9.39 -1.48
N ARG A 585 31.24 -8.62 -1.44
CA ARG A 585 32.41 -8.84 -2.31
C ARG A 585 33.17 -10.09 -1.89
N ALA A 586 33.39 -10.28 -0.58
CA ALA A 586 34.00 -11.48 -0.03
C ALA A 586 33.21 -12.73 -0.42
N ASP A 587 31.89 -12.75 -0.20
CA ASP A 587 31.02 -13.89 -0.52
C ASP A 587 31.08 -14.24 -2.02
N ARG A 588 31.13 -13.22 -2.89
CA ARG A 588 31.24 -13.42 -4.34
C ARG A 588 32.59 -14.01 -4.74
N ILE A 589 33.68 -13.49 -4.19
CA ILE A 589 35.04 -13.98 -4.48
C ILE A 589 35.20 -15.39 -3.94
N TRP A 590 34.71 -15.65 -2.73
CA TRP A 590 34.66 -16.96 -2.10
C TRP A 590 33.91 -17.97 -2.98
N MET A 591 32.68 -17.64 -3.38
CA MET A 591 31.87 -18.47 -4.25
C MET A 591 32.55 -18.69 -5.61
N SER A 592 33.20 -17.68 -6.18
CA SER A 592 33.97 -17.83 -7.42
C SER A 592 35.16 -18.78 -7.25
N GLY A 593 35.83 -18.76 -6.10
CA GLY A 593 36.92 -19.66 -5.77
C GLY A 593 36.45 -21.11 -5.64
N ILE A 594 35.34 -21.34 -4.92
CA ILE A 594 34.72 -22.68 -4.82
C ILE A 594 34.31 -23.20 -6.20
N LYS A 595 33.72 -22.37 -7.05
CA LYS A 595 33.39 -22.78 -8.44
C LYS A 595 34.63 -23.23 -9.23
N LYS A 596 35.73 -22.49 -9.13
CA LYS A 596 37.00 -22.87 -9.77
C LYS A 596 37.50 -24.20 -9.21
N ALA A 597 37.44 -24.39 -7.88
CA ALA A 597 37.82 -25.64 -7.24
C ALA A 597 36.96 -26.84 -7.68
N LEU A 598 35.64 -26.64 -7.81
CA LEU A 598 34.71 -27.65 -8.36
C LEU A 598 35.05 -28.01 -9.82
N LEU A 599 35.35 -27.00 -10.65
CA LEU A 599 35.71 -27.20 -12.06
C LEU A 599 37.08 -27.86 -12.26
N ASN A 600 38.05 -27.56 -11.40
CA ASN A 600 39.39 -28.15 -11.44
C ASN A 600 39.44 -29.55 -10.82
N GLY A 601 38.40 -29.94 -10.07
CA GLY A 601 38.37 -31.20 -9.31
C GLY A 601 39.12 -31.14 -7.98
N ASP A 602 39.39 -29.94 -7.45
CA ASP A 602 40.01 -29.72 -6.14
C ASP A 602 39.03 -30.03 -4.99
N THR A 603 37.72 -29.98 -5.26
CA THR A 603 36.65 -30.45 -4.36
C THR A 603 35.45 -30.96 -5.14
N ASP A 604 34.66 -31.86 -4.56
CA ASP A 604 33.33 -32.26 -5.02
C ASP A 604 32.22 -31.74 -4.10
N ASN A 605 32.55 -31.12 -2.97
CA ASN A 605 31.61 -30.84 -1.89
C ASN A 605 30.82 -29.55 -2.11
N VAL A 606 29.55 -29.68 -2.51
CA VAL A 606 28.60 -28.58 -2.68
C VAL A 606 27.77 -28.35 -1.41
N THR A 607 27.68 -29.35 -0.53
CA THR A 607 26.96 -29.26 0.76
C THR A 607 27.40 -28.05 1.60
N GLY A 608 28.69 -27.71 1.57
CA GLY A 608 29.23 -26.55 2.31
C GLY A 608 28.71 -25.19 1.85
N ILE A 609 27.99 -25.12 0.72
CA ILE A 609 27.30 -23.91 0.23
C ILE A 609 25.87 -23.83 0.76
N MET A 610 25.25 -24.95 1.16
CA MET A 610 23.88 -24.97 1.67
C MET A 610 23.78 -24.27 3.02
N ASN A 611 22.65 -23.64 3.28
CA ASN A 611 22.37 -23.07 4.60
C ASN A 611 21.62 -24.09 5.46
N ASN A 612 22.21 -24.54 6.57
CA ASN A 612 21.56 -25.47 7.49
C ASN A 612 20.97 -26.73 6.81
N PRO A 613 21.77 -27.50 6.05
CA PRO A 613 21.30 -28.69 5.34
C PRO A 613 20.81 -29.83 6.26
N GLY A 614 21.12 -29.73 7.56
CA GLY A 614 20.78 -30.71 8.59
C GLY A 614 19.79 -30.22 9.66
N PHE A 615 19.00 -29.17 9.36
CA PHE A 615 17.96 -28.61 10.25
C PHE A 615 18.39 -28.41 11.72
N THR A 616 19.66 -28.11 11.96
CA THR A 616 20.27 -28.11 13.29
C THR A 616 19.79 -26.89 14.07
N GLY A 617 18.95 -27.12 15.08
CA GLY A 617 18.42 -26.07 15.96
C GLY A 617 17.38 -25.14 15.34
N SER A 618 17.26 -25.05 14.01
CA SER A 618 16.24 -24.25 13.32
C SER A 618 15.92 -24.78 11.90
N LYS A 619 14.91 -24.19 11.26
CA LYS A 619 14.59 -24.36 9.83
C LYS A 619 15.06 -23.20 8.96
N ASP A 620 15.88 -22.30 9.51
CA ASP A 620 16.38 -21.14 8.78
C ASP A 620 17.21 -21.60 7.58
N GLY A 621 17.09 -20.88 6.47
CA GLY A 621 17.72 -21.23 5.20
C GLY A 621 16.81 -21.97 4.21
N TRP A 622 15.67 -22.52 4.65
CA TRP A 622 14.72 -23.25 3.79
C TRP A 622 13.48 -22.43 3.44
N LYS A 623 13.05 -22.50 2.17
CA LYS A 623 11.80 -21.93 1.64
C LYS A 623 10.65 -22.95 1.75
N TYR A 624 9.41 -22.45 1.83
CA TYR A 624 8.20 -23.25 2.00
C TYR A 624 7.03 -22.68 1.18
N ASP A 625 6.58 -23.43 0.17
CA ASP A 625 5.45 -23.06 -0.70
C ASP A 625 4.24 -23.94 -0.38
N PHE A 626 3.22 -23.35 0.26
CA PHE A 626 1.97 -24.04 0.60
C PHE A 626 0.98 -24.05 -0.57
N VAL A 627 0.38 -25.20 -0.85
CA VAL A 627 -0.67 -25.36 -1.88
C VAL A 627 -2.03 -25.66 -1.25
N SER A 628 -2.14 -26.73 -0.44
CA SER A 628 -3.39 -27.12 0.22
C SER A 628 -3.14 -28.04 1.43
N GLY A 629 -4.18 -28.30 2.23
CA GLY A 629 -4.11 -29.15 3.43
C GLY A 629 -3.92 -28.36 4.73
N ASP A 630 -3.27 -28.98 5.72
CA ASP A 630 -3.17 -28.46 7.10
C ASP A 630 -2.22 -27.26 7.28
N ASN A 631 -1.41 -26.94 6.26
CA ASN A 631 -0.38 -25.89 6.29
C ASN A 631 0.62 -26.08 7.45
N LYS A 632 1.18 -27.29 7.59
CA LYS A 632 2.07 -27.68 8.70
C LYS A 632 3.45 -28.10 8.21
N PHE A 633 4.39 -27.15 8.28
CA PHE A 633 5.84 -27.39 8.16
C PHE A 633 6.57 -27.02 9.47
N ASN A 634 7.00 -28.05 10.20
CA ASN A 634 7.63 -27.96 11.51
C ASN A 634 9.12 -28.38 11.47
N TYR A 635 9.82 -28.13 12.57
CA TYR A 635 11.16 -28.63 12.81
C TYR A 635 11.29 -29.14 14.25
N GLY A 636 12.21 -30.08 14.46
CA GLY A 636 12.49 -30.65 15.78
C GLY A 636 13.50 -31.78 15.68
N TYR A 637 14.27 -32.04 16.74
CA TYR A 637 15.28 -33.11 16.77
C TYR A 637 16.28 -33.06 15.58
N ASN A 638 16.60 -31.86 15.10
CA ASN A 638 17.41 -31.61 13.91
C ASN A 638 16.82 -32.19 12.61
N MET A 639 15.49 -32.12 12.42
CA MET A 639 14.83 -32.61 11.20
C MET A 639 13.69 -31.67 10.78
N GLY A 640 13.33 -31.72 9.49
CA GLY A 640 12.11 -31.12 8.94
C GLY A 640 10.93 -32.09 9.00
N GLU A 641 9.73 -31.56 9.24
CA GLU A 641 8.46 -32.32 9.31
C GLU A 641 7.37 -31.65 8.48
N VAL A 642 6.69 -32.44 7.63
CA VAL A 642 5.46 -32.04 6.94
C VAL A 642 4.33 -33.01 7.30
N TYR A 643 3.18 -32.48 7.73
CA TYR A 643 2.01 -33.28 8.13
C TYR A 643 0.77 -32.85 7.37
N GLN A 644 0.10 -33.79 6.71
CA GLN A 644 -1.15 -33.58 5.96
C GLN A 644 -1.19 -32.31 5.10
N THR A 645 -0.08 -31.98 4.44
CA THR A 645 0.07 -30.75 3.65
C THR A 645 0.63 -31.04 2.26
N VAL A 646 0.08 -30.39 1.24
CA VAL A 646 0.58 -30.34 -0.14
C VAL A 646 1.45 -29.09 -0.26
N CYS A 647 2.74 -29.27 -0.56
CA CYS A 647 3.72 -28.19 -0.51
C CYS A 647 5.07 -28.57 -1.13
N ASP A 648 5.91 -27.55 -1.32
CA ASP A 648 7.36 -27.68 -1.51
C ASP A 648 8.13 -27.13 -0.30
N VAL A 649 9.22 -27.81 0.09
CA VAL A 649 10.22 -27.30 1.04
C VAL A 649 11.60 -27.40 0.39
N TYR A 650 12.30 -26.29 0.17
CA TYR A 650 13.48 -26.28 -0.71
C TYR A 650 14.50 -25.16 -0.42
N GLN A 651 15.70 -25.31 -0.99
CA GLN A 651 16.70 -24.24 -1.16
C GLN A 651 16.99 -24.03 -2.65
N GLU A 652 17.40 -22.80 -2.98
CA GLU A 652 17.92 -22.45 -4.31
C GLU A 652 19.39 -22.11 -4.17
N LEU A 653 20.23 -22.89 -4.85
CA LEU A 653 21.66 -22.66 -4.95
C LEU A 653 21.95 -22.07 -6.32
N GLU A 654 22.67 -20.95 -6.36
CA GLU A 654 22.94 -20.23 -7.60
C GLU A 654 24.43 -20.15 -7.94
N GLY A 655 24.68 -20.02 -9.24
CA GLY A 655 26.00 -19.85 -9.79
C GLY A 655 26.85 -21.12 -9.74
N LEU A 656 26.25 -22.29 -9.58
CA LEU A 656 26.95 -23.57 -9.62
C LEU A 656 27.45 -23.85 -11.06
N PRO A 657 28.56 -24.60 -11.24
CA PRO A 657 28.96 -25.10 -12.56
C PRO A 657 27.86 -25.92 -13.23
N ASN A 658 27.75 -25.88 -14.55
CA ASN A 658 26.87 -26.80 -15.27
C ASN A 658 27.38 -28.24 -15.13
N GLY A 659 26.49 -29.22 -15.01
CA GLY A 659 26.87 -30.62 -14.90
C GLY A 659 25.98 -31.43 -13.97
N THR A 660 26.42 -32.65 -13.67
CA THR A 660 25.68 -33.57 -12.80
C THR A 660 25.96 -33.30 -11.32
N TYR A 661 24.90 -33.24 -10.53
CA TYR A 661 24.93 -33.14 -9.08
C TYR A 661 24.25 -34.35 -8.45
N GLU A 662 24.93 -35.01 -7.53
CA GLU A 662 24.37 -36.08 -6.71
C GLU A 662 23.87 -35.51 -5.39
N VAL A 663 22.59 -35.72 -5.12
CA VAL A 663 21.92 -35.30 -3.88
C VAL A 663 21.63 -36.54 -3.07
N THR A 664 22.04 -36.54 -1.80
CA THR A 664 21.70 -37.57 -0.81
C THR A 664 20.99 -36.90 0.37
N LEU A 665 20.02 -37.58 0.96
CA LEU A 665 19.35 -37.18 2.19
C LEU A 665 18.85 -38.41 2.95
N GLN A 666 18.45 -38.23 4.20
CA GLN A 666 17.66 -39.21 4.94
C GLN A 666 16.23 -38.70 5.06
N GLY A 667 15.25 -39.52 4.67
CA GLY A 667 13.85 -39.13 4.78
C GLY A 667 12.87 -40.21 4.39
N PHE A 668 11.68 -40.17 4.99
CA PHE A 668 10.60 -41.09 4.69
C PHE A 668 9.26 -40.35 4.57
N TYR A 669 8.33 -41.00 3.88
CA TYR A 669 6.92 -40.62 3.84
C TYR A 669 6.07 -41.77 4.33
N ARG A 670 5.22 -41.47 5.32
CA ARG A 670 4.21 -42.38 5.84
C ARG A 670 2.87 -42.02 5.18
N PRO A 671 2.27 -42.92 4.37
CA PRO A 671 1.04 -42.61 3.62
C PRO A 671 -0.22 -42.43 4.48
N THR A 672 -0.30 -43.11 5.64
CA THR A 672 -1.40 -42.98 6.62
C THR A 672 -0.92 -43.51 7.98
N TRP A 673 -1.80 -43.79 8.94
CA TRP A 673 -1.42 -44.36 10.23
C TRP A 673 -0.70 -45.72 10.08
N ASN A 674 0.33 -45.98 10.89
CA ASN A 674 1.18 -47.17 10.79
C ASN A 674 0.36 -48.48 10.78
N GLY A 675 -0.64 -48.62 11.66
CA GLY A 675 -1.50 -49.81 11.68
C GLY A 675 -2.28 -50.04 10.38
N THR A 676 -2.71 -48.97 9.71
CA THR A 676 -3.41 -49.04 8.42
C THR A 676 -2.45 -49.44 7.31
N CYS A 677 -1.27 -48.80 7.23
CA CYS A 677 -0.20 -49.21 6.31
C CYS A 677 0.16 -50.69 6.47
N ALA A 678 0.33 -51.16 7.72
CA ALA A 678 0.69 -52.55 8.02
C ALA A 678 -0.42 -53.54 7.64
N SER A 679 -1.69 -53.18 7.81
CA SER A 679 -2.82 -54.04 7.42
C SER A 679 -2.92 -54.22 5.91
N ALA A 680 -2.52 -53.20 5.15
CA ALA A 680 -2.51 -53.21 3.69
C ALA A 680 -1.19 -53.73 3.08
N TRP A 681 -0.19 -54.05 3.90
CA TRP A 681 1.15 -54.39 3.43
C TRP A 681 1.16 -55.67 2.60
N GLY A 682 1.62 -55.56 1.35
CA GLY A 682 1.73 -56.69 0.42
C GLY A 682 0.40 -57.19 -0.17
N LEU A 683 -0.70 -56.44 -0.01
CA LEU A 683 -1.96 -56.74 -0.69
C LEU A 683 -1.89 -56.34 -2.16
N GLU A 684 -2.12 -57.29 -3.06
CA GLU A 684 -2.07 -57.06 -4.51
C GLU A 684 -3.17 -56.07 -4.94
N GLY A 685 -2.78 -54.99 -5.61
CA GLY A 685 -3.69 -53.94 -6.11
C GLY A 685 -4.09 -52.88 -5.07
N ASP A 686 -3.56 -52.92 -3.85
CA ASP A 686 -3.83 -51.92 -2.81
C ASP A 686 -2.84 -50.74 -2.91
N THR A 687 -3.36 -49.51 -2.90
CA THR A 687 -2.59 -48.25 -3.03
C THR A 687 -2.38 -47.52 -1.70
N THR A 688 -2.78 -48.11 -0.56
CA THR A 688 -2.66 -47.50 0.77
C THR A 688 -1.21 -47.17 1.14
N ASN A 689 -0.26 -47.93 0.60
CA ASN A 689 1.17 -47.77 0.88
C ASN A 689 1.93 -46.95 -0.19
N ASP A 690 1.22 -46.26 -1.08
CA ASP A 690 1.85 -45.45 -2.12
C ASP A 690 2.61 -44.26 -1.53
N ILE A 691 3.85 -44.11 -1.95
CA ILE A 691 4.67 -42.94 -1.60
C ILE A 691 4.33 -41.77 -2.52
N LEU A 692 3.82 -40.69 -1.91
CA LEU A 692 3.40 -39.46 -2.59
C LEU A 692 4.33 -38.26 -2.32
N ALA A 693 5.39 -38.44 -1.53
CA ALA A 693 6.39 -37.40 -1.31
C ALA A 693 7.70 -37.75 -2.03
N TYR A 694 8.34 -36.71 -2.58
CA TYR A 694 9.54 -36.84 -3.39
C TYR A 694 10.61 -35.90 -2.86
N ALA A 695 11.85 -36.37 -2.78
CA ALA A 695 12.98 -35.46 -2.85
C ALA A 695 13.20 -35.05 -4.30
N PHE A 696 13.65 -33.82 -4.52
CA PHE A 696 13.87 -33.32 -5.88
C PHE A 696 15.11 -32.44 -5.99
N GLY A 697 15.64 -32.38 -7.20
CA GLY A 697 16.71 -31.50 -7.64
C GLY A 697 16.42 -31.08 -9.07
N ASN A 698 16.07 -29.81 -9.27
CA ASN A 698 15.45 -29.32 -10.50
C ASN A 698 14.28 -30.23 -10.91
N ASN A 699 14.27 -30.75 -12.15
CA ASN A 699 13.19 -31.61 -12.64
C ASN A 699 13.33 -33.09 -12.22
N THR A 700 14.46 -33.51 -11.63
CA THR A 700 14.60 -34.89 -11.14
C THR A 700 13.86 -35.06 -9.82
N LYS A 701 13.02 -36.11 -9.72
CA LYS A 701 12.32 -36.51 -8.50
C LYS A 701 12.72 -37.92 -8.07
N ALA A 702 12.83 -38.16 -6.77
CA ALA A 702 13.06 -39.47 -6.16
C ALA A 702 12.07 -39.67 -5.00
N LYS A 703 11.34 -40.80 -5.00
CA LYS A 703 10.40 -41.12 -3.92
C LYS A 703 11.13 -41.22 -2.58
N LEU A 704 10.55 -40.65 -1.53
CA LEU A 704 11.04 -40.87 -0.16
C LEU A 704 10.86 -42.34 0.25
N CYS A 705 11.61 -42.81 1.24
CA CYS A 705 11.47 -44.18 1.75
C CYS A 705 10.10 -44.39 2.44
N HIS A 706 9.63 -45.64 2.51
CA HIS A 706 8.56 -46.02 3.43
C HIS A 706 9.13 -46.23 4.85
N PRO A 707 8.43 -45.83 5.94
CA PRO A 707 8.92 -46.06 7.31
C PRO A 707 9.10 -47.55 7.69
N PHE A 708 8.60 -48.48 6.88
CA PHE A 708 8.78 -49.92 7.10
C PHE A 708 10.06 -50.50 6.48
N GLU A 709 10.77 -49.72 5.66
CA GLU A 709 12.07 -50.13 5.12
C GLU A 709 13.15 -50.24 6.21
N CYS A 710 12.95 -49.60 7.37
CA CYS A 710 13.89 -49.62 8.49
C CYS A 710 13.19 -49.94 9.82
N VAL A 711 12.29 -50.93 9.84
CA VAL A 711 11.70 -51.43 11.10
C VAL A 711 12.75 -51.99 12.06
N GLN A 712 12.45 -51.93 13.35
CA GLN A 712 13.32 -52.30 14.46
C GLN A 712 12.81 -53.57 15.17
N ASP A 713 13.72 -54.39 15.71
CA ASP A 713 13.36 -55.59 16.48
C ASP A 713 12.84 -55.29 17.89
N THR A 714 13.19 -54.13 18.43
CA THR A 714 12.80 -53.66 19.76
C THR A 714 12.33 -52.23 19.69
N ASN A 715 11.64 -51.75 20.73
CA ASN A 715 11.37 -50.31 20.89
C ASN A 715 12.66 -49.59 21.30
N THR A 716 13.56 -49.39 20.35
CA THR A 716 14.96 -49.01 20.58
C THR A 716 15.10 -47.66 21.31
N VAL A 717 14.12 -46.74 21.19
CA VAL A 717 14.26 -45.32 21.61
C VAL A 717 13.07 -44.72 22.37
N ASN A 718 12.09 -45.53 22.80
CA ASN A 718 10.77 -45.07 23.26
C ASN A 718 10.01 -44.28 22.14
N ASN A 719 8.68 -44.34 22.13
CA ASN A 719 7.84 -43.69 21.11
C ASN A 719 7.92 -44.27 19.67
N CYS A 720 8.46 -45.48 19.49
CA CYS A 720 8.14 -46.32 18.32
C CYS A 720 6.78 -47.01 18.51
N GLU A 721 6.13 -47.40 17.43
CA GLU A 721 4.89 -48.19 17.43
C GLU A 721 5.17 -49.63 17.00
N GLN A 722 4.62 -50.62 17.72
CA GLN A 722 4.73 -52.02 17.35
C GLN A 722 3.68 -52.37 16.29
N LEU A 723 4.12 -52.94 15.17
CA LEU A 723 3.25 -53.39 14.09
C LEU A 723 2.60 -54.72 14.47
N THR A 724 1.28 -54.82 14.29
CA THR A 724 0.46 -56.00 14.66
C THR A 724 -0.15 -56.72 13.45
N ALA A 725 0.15 -56.26 12.24
CA ALA A 725 -0.29 -56.83 10.96
C ALA A 725 0.85 -56.70 9.92
N GLY A 726 0.62 -57.22 8.70
CA GLY A 726 1.59 -57.14 7.58
C GLY A 726 2.44 -58.40 7.41
N GLY A 727 2.05 -59.51 8.05
CA GLY A 727 2.72 -60.79 7.93
C GLY A 727 4.04 -60.86 8.71
N ALA A 728 4.78 -61.95 8.51
CA ALA A 728 5.97 -62.27 9.31
C ALA A 728 7.12 -61.25 9.19
N GLU A 729 7.09 -60.40 8.16
CA GLU A 729 8.11 -59.36 7.93
C GLU A 729 7.92 -58.14 8.84
N LEU A 730 6.67 -57.81 9.19
CA LEU A 730 6.33 -56.62 9.97
C LEU A 730 5.78 -56.94 11.36
N GLU A 731 5.03 -58.03 11.53
CA GLU A 731 4.39 -58.35 12.80
C GLU A 731 5.41 -58.52 13.94
N GLY A 732 5.21 -57.74 15.00
CA GLY A 732 6.09 -57.71 16.17
C GLY A 732 7.28 -56.74 16.06
N LYS A 733 7.56 -56.20 14.86
CA LYS A 733 8.57 -55.16 14.64
C LYS A 733 8.07 -53.78 15.07
N TRP A 734 8.99 -52.83 15.19
CA TRP A 734 8.72 -51.46 15.64
C TRP A 734 9.09 -50.45 14.56
N THR A 735 8.24 -49.45 14.34
CA THR A 735 8.45 -48.37 13.34
C THR A 735 8.40 -47.01 14.04
N PRO A 736 8.99 -45.95 13.47
CA PRO A 736 8.86 -44.60 14.03
C PRO A 736 7.39 -44.16 14.17
N ASN A 737 7.07 -43.48 15.28
CA ASN A 737 5.76 -42.86 15.49
C ASN A 737 5.87 -41.40 15.98
N GLY A 738 6.99 -40.75 15.68
CA GLY A 738 7.24 -39.34 15.92
C GLY A 738 8.69 -38.95 15.64
N MET A 739 8.98 -37.65 15.54
CA MET A 739 10.31 -37.12 15.18
C MET A 739 11.45 -37.67 16.05
N ALA A 740 11.25 -37.76 17.38
CA ALA A 740 12.26 -38.28 18.29
C ALA A 740 12.71 -39.72 17.95
N SER A 741 11.75 -40.59 17.63
CA SER A 741 12.04 -41.98 17.26
C SER A 741 12.71 -42.09 15.88
N ALA A 742 12.31 -41.23 14.93
CA ALA A 742 12.91 -41.17 13.61
C ALA A 742 14.36 -40.68 13.66
N ALA A 743 14.61 -39.55 14.34
CA ALA A 743 15.93 -38.96 14.51
C ALA A 743 16.91 -39.97 15.13
N ALA A 744 16.50 -40.66 16.19
CA ALA A 744 17.38 -41.61 16.86
C ALA A 744 17.65 -42.88 16.03
N ILE A 745 16.72 -43.30 15.14
CA ILE A 745 16.97 -44.38 14.18
C ILE A 745 17.96 -43.94 13.09
N MET A 746 17.80 -42.72 12.56
CA MET A 746 18.69 -42.15 11.54
C MET A 746 20.10 -41.87 12.08
N GLU A 747 20.22 -41.43 13.35
CA GLU A 747 21.50 -41.23 14.03
C GLU A 747 22.21 -42.55 14.32
N ALA A 748 21.47 -43.57 14.77
CA ALA A 748 22.04 -44.90 15.06
C ALA A 748 22.49 -45.64 13.79
N ASN A 749 21.85 -45.36 12.64
CA ASN A 749 22.19 -45.94 11.34
C ASN A 749 22.13 -44.87 10.23
N PRO A 750 23.29 -44.36 9.76
CA PRO A 750 23.36 -43.37 8.68
C PRO A 750 22.77 -43.83 7.34
N ASP A 751 22.55 -45.13 7.13
CA ASP A 751 21.91 -45.67 5.94
C ASP A 751 20.39 -45.84 6.11
N ALA A 752 19.83 -45.61 7.30
CA ALA A 752 18.39 -45.67 7.52
C ALA A 752 17.69 -44.53 6.76
N TYR A 753 16.68 -44.91 5.94
CA TYR A 753 15.89 -44.00 5.09
C TYR A 753 16.73 -43.13 4.15
N LYS A 754 17.95 -43.57 3.83
CA LYS A 754 18.84 -42.83 2.94
C LYS A 754 18.41 -43.04 1.50
N LEU A 755 18.22 -41.94 0.77
CA LEU A 755 18.03 -41.96 -0.67
C LEU A 755 19.08 -41.08 -1.36
N SER A 756 19.44 -41.45 -2.59
CA SER A 756 20.34 -40.68 -3.46
C SER A 756 19.73 -40.60 -4.85
N PHE A 757 19.86 -39.43 -5.48
CA PHE A 757 19.49 -39.20 -6.86
C PHE A 757 20.43 -38.19 -7.52
N LYS A 758 20.49 -38.22 -8.85
CA LYS A 758 21.30 -37.30 -9.63
C LYS A 758 20.43 -36.35 -10.43
N CYS A 759 20.80 -35.08 -10.45
CA CYS A 759 20.14 -34.05 -11.25
C CYS A 759 21.18 -33.31 -12.10
N TYR A 760 20.71 -32.57 -13.09
CA TYR A 760 21.57 -31.75 -13.94
C TYR A 760 21.31 -30.27 -13.68
N VAL A 761 22.39 -29.49 -13.58
CA VAL A 761 22.37 -28.03 -13.55
C VAL A 761 22.82 -27.52 -14.90
N GLU A 762 22.05 -26.60 -15.47
CA GLU A 762 22.32 -26.03 -16.80
C GLU A 762 23.22 -24.79 -16.72
N ASP A 763 23.33 -24.07 -17.83
CA ASP A 763 24.22 -22.91 -17.96
C ASP A 763 23.80 -21.72 -17.06
N ASP A 764 22.57 -21.74 -16.53
CA ASP A 764 22.08 -20.77 -15.55
C ASP A 764 22.70 -20.96 -14.16
N GLY A 765 23.33 -22.12 -13.92
CA GLY A 765 23.99 -22.47 -12.67
C GLY A 765 23.03 -22.61 -11.49
N LYS A 766 21.75 -22.92 -11.73
CA LYS A 766 20.73 -23.01 -10.68
C LYS A 766 20.39 -24.44 -10.30
N LEU A 767 20.36 -24.70 -8.99
CA LEU A 767 19.87 -25.93 -8.41
C LEU A 767 18.80 -25.62 -7.36
N ARG A 768 17.54 -25.93 -7.67
CA ARG A 768 16.46 -25.98 -6.68
C ARG A 768 16.40 -27.39 -6.10
N VAL A 769 16.64 -27.55 -4.81
CA VAL A 769 16.75 -28.86 -4.14
C VAL A 769 15.92 -28.90 -2.88
N GLY A 770 15.20 -30.00 -2.65
CA GLY A 770 14.31 -30.12 -1.50
C GLY A 770 13.40 -31.34 -1.54
N ILE A 771 12.22 -31.22 -0.92
CA ILE A 771 11.14 -32.19 -0.99
C ILE A 771 9.83 -31.54 -1.47
N THR A 772 9.00 -32.31 -2.17
CA THR A 772 7.68 -31.92 -2.65
C THR A 772 6.64 -32.99 -2.33
N ILE A 773 5.43 -32.55 -1.99
CA ILE A 773 4.22 -33.39 -1.87
C ILE A 773 3.19 -32.75 -2.81
N PRO A 774 3.05 -33.23 -4.06
CA PRO A 774 2.27 -32.56 -5.10
C PRO A 774 0.75 -32.77 -4.98
N GLN A 775 0.31 -33.75 -4.19
CA GLN A 775 -1.11 -34.05 -4.00
C GLN A 775 -1.38 -34.58 -2.60
N ALA A 776 -2.63 -34.46 -2.16
CA ALA A 776 -3.03 -34.93 -0.84
C ALA A 776 -3.01 -36.47 -0.76
N GLY A 777 -2.47 -37.00 0.33
CA GLY A 777 -2.55 -38.42 0.66
C GLY A 777 -3.76 -38.77 1.52
N LEU A 778 -3.78 -40.01 2.03
CA LEU A 778 -4.77 -40.48 2.98
C LEU A 778 -4.62 -39.78 4.34
N ALA A 779 -5.70 -39.73 5.12
CA ALA A 779 -5.68 -39.10 6.44
C ALA A 779 -4.51 -39.63 7.30
N GLY A 780 -3.74 -38.71 7.87
CA GLY A 780 -2.57 -39.00 8.71
C GLY A 780 -1.24 -39.10 7.98
N TYR A 781 -1.17 -38.75 6.69
CA TYR A 781 0.08 -38.74 5.94
C TYR A 781 1.13 -37.76 6.50
N TRP A 782 2.39 -38.17 6.45
CA TRP A 782 3.47 -37.53 7.21
C TRP A 782 4.83 -37.75 6.57
N ALA A 783 5.62 -36.69 6.36
CA ALA A 783 6.97 -36.76 5.84
C ALA A 783 7.98 -36.20 6.85
N LEU A 784 9.12 -36.89 7.00
CA LEU A 784 10.29 -36.42 7.73
C LEU A 784 11.53 -36.48 6.84
N PHE A 785 12.41 -35.50 6.97
CA PHE A 785 13.64 -35.43 6.19
C PHE A 785 14.73 -34.62 6.89
N ASP A 786 15.98 -34.99 6.64
CA ASP A 786 17.19 -34.38 7.18
C ASP A 786 18.44 -34.77 6.35
N ASN A 787 19.59 -34.19 6.70
CA ASN A 787 20.93 -34.61 6.29
C ASN A 787 21.15 -34.52 4.77
N PHE A 788 20.77 -33.38 4.18
CA PHE A 788 21.04 -33.13 2.76
C PHE A 788 22.55 -33.00 2.51
N GLN A 789 23.01 -33.72 1.50
CA GLN A 789 24.39 -33.70 1.03
C GLN A 789 24.38 -33.57 -0.49
N ILE A 790 25.19 -32.67 -1.02
CA ILE A 790 25.29 -32.43 -2.46
C ILE A 790 26.75 -32.56 -2.89
N LYS A 791 26.97 -33.34 -3.95
CA LYS A 791 28.25 -33.50 -4.60
C LYS A 791 28.18 -33.13 -6.07
N TYR A 792 29.21 -32.47 -6.58
CA TYR A 792 29.38 -32.21 -8.00
C TYR A 792 30.16 -33.36 -8.66
N ALA A 793 29.54 -34.02 -9.64
CA ALA A 793 30.13 -35.13 -10.37
C ALA A 793 30.88 -34.69 -11.65
N GLY A 794 30.71 -33.44 -12.09
CA GLY A 794 31.34 -32.89 -13.28
C GLY A 794 30.37 -32.69 -14.46
N ALA A 795 30.79 -31.84 -15.41
CA ALA A 795 30.06 -31.57 -16.64
C ALA A 795 30.08 -32.75 -17.64
N ASP A 796 31.13 -33.58 -17.57
CA ASP A 796 31.29 -34.77 -18.42
C ASP A 796 30.46 -35.97 -17.93
N ASP A 797 29.99 -35.96 -16.67
CA ASP A 797 29.02 -36.96 -16.18
C ASP A 797 27.61 -36.53 -16.64
N MET A 798 27.01 -37.33 -17.52
CA MET A 798 25.65 -37.10 -18.04
C MET A 798 24.57 -37.88 -17.27
N SER A 799 24.91 -38.58 -16.19
CA SER A 799 23.93 -39.40 -15.44
C SER A 799 22.84 -38.57 -14.74
N GLY A 800 23.13 -37.34 -14.35
CA GLY A 800 22.12 -36.38 -13.87
C GLY A 800 21.16 -35.94 -14.98
N ALA A 801 21.68 -35.70 -16.19
CA ALA A 801 20.87 -35.38 -17.36
C ALA A 801 19.96 -36.55 -17.76
N VAL A 802 20.49 -37.78 -17.75
CA VAL A 802 19.69 -39.01 -17.98
C VAL A 802 18.58 -39.13 -16.93
N SER A 803 18.88 -38.88 -15.65
CA SER A 803 17.90 -38.93 -14.57
C SER A 803 16.81 -37.86 -14.73
N THR A 804 17.20 -36.66 -15.17
CA THR A 804 16.29 -35.54 -15.45
C THR A 804 15.33 -35.88 -16.59
N ILE A 805 15.86 -36.37 -17.72
CA ILE A 805 15.03 -36.78 -18.87
C ILE A 805 14.13 -37.96 -18.51
N ASN A 806 14.61 -38.94 -17.73
CA ASN A 806 13.77 -40.05 -17.26
C ASN A 806 12.60 -39.57 -16.38
N ALA A 807 12.81 -38.57 -15.52
CA ALA A 807 11.75 -37.99 -14.72
C ALA A 807 10.70 -37.29 -15.59
N LEU A 808 11.14 -36.52 -16.59
CA LEU A 808 10.24 -35.88 -17.56
C LEU A 808 9.51 -36.88 -18.45
N ILE A 809 10.18 -37.97 -18.85
CA ILE A 809 9.53 -39.09 -19.56
C ILE A 809 8.44 -39.70 -18.68
N ALA A 810 8.71 -39.93 -17.39
CA ALA A 810 7.71 -40.49 -16.47
C ALA A 810 6.51 -39.55 -16.34
N GLU A 811 6.74 -38.26 -16.14
CA GLU A 811 5.66 -37.26 -16.04
C GLU A 811 4.85 -37.16 -17.35
N ALA A 812 5.51 -37.10 -18.50
CA ALA A 812 4.85 -37.12 -19.81
C ALA A 812 4.08 -38.44 -20.04
N THR A 813 4.59 -39.57 -19.55
CA THR A 813 3.94 -40.89 -19.66
C THR A 813 2.70 -40.98 -18.78
N ASP A 814 2.78 -40.46 -17.55
CA ASP A 814 1.62 -40.39 -16.64
C ASP A 814 0.53 -39.50 -17.23
N LEU A 815 0.90 -38.35 -17.81
CA LEU A 815 -0.02 -37.47 -18.51
C LEU A 815 -0.64 -38.13 -19.75
N LEU A 816 0.16 -38.85 -20.54
CA LEU A 816 -0.28 -39.58 -21.73
C LEU A 816 -1.24 -40.72 -21.41
N ASN A 817 -1.02 -41.43 -20.30
CA ASN A 817 -1.78 -42.61 -19.89
C ASN A 817 -2.95 -42.30 -18.95
N ASN A 818 -3.24 -41.03 -18.66
CA ASN A 818 -4.36 -40.65 -17.81
C ASN A 818 -5.69 -40.88 -18.55
N GLU A 819 -6.23 -42.11 -18.45
CA GLU A 819 -7.48 -42.51 -19.11
C GLU A 819 -8.72 -41.76 -18.58
N GLU A 820 -8.65 -41.19 -17.38
CA GLU A 820 -9.74 -40.42 -16.77
C GLU A 820 -9.78 -38.96 -17.25
N ALA A 821 -8.66 -38.44 -17.78
CA ALA A 821 -8.56 -37.07 -18.26
C ALA A 821 -9.00 -36.94 -19.72
N LEU A 822 -10.01 -36.10 -19.96
CA LEU A 822 -10.37 -35.69 -21.32
C LEU A 822 -9.25 -34.82 -21.91
N THR A 823 -8.73 -35.21 -23.08
CA THR A 823 -7.65 -34.50 -23.80
C THR A 823 -7.73 -34.75 -25.30
N THR A 824 -6.80 -34.20 -26.08
CA THR A 824 -6.78 -34.30 -27.54
C THR A 824 -5.84 -35.39 -28.06
N GLU A 825 -6.15 -35.97 -29.22
CA GLU A 825 -5.29 -36.95 -29.89
C GLU A 825 -3.96 -36.33 -30.35
N GLU A 826 -3.94 -35.07 -30.78
CA GLU A 826 -2.70 -34.34 -31.10
C GLU A 826 -1.78 -34.23 -29.89
N ALA A 827 -2.33 -33.92 -28.70
CA ALA A 827 -1.54 -33.84 -27.47
C ALA A 827 -0.98 -35.22 -27.10
N LYS A 828 -1.77 -36.29 -27.20
CA LYS A 828 -1.31 -37.67 -27.00
C LYS A 828 -0.19 -38.05 -27.97
N GLN A 829 -0.32 -37.70 -29.25
CA GLN A 829 0.70 -37.96 -30.26
C GLN A 829 1.99 -37.17 -30.00
N THR A 830 1.86 -35.89 -29.63
CA THR A 830 3.01 -35.02 -29.32
C THR A 830 3.76 -35.51 -28.10
N LEU A 831 3.04 -35.86 -27.03
CA LEU A 831 3.60 -36.49 -25.83
C LEU A 831 4.30 -37.80 -26.19
N GLY A 832 3.63 -38.70 -26.92
CA GLY A 832 4.19 -39.98 -27.35
C GLY A 832 5.47 -39.82 -28.19
N ALA A 833 5.50 -38.88 -29.13
CA ALA A 833 6.66 -38.59 -29.95
C ALA A 833 7.84 -38.01 -29.15
N ALA A 834 7.56 -37.10 -28.21
CA ALA A 834 8.58 -36.55 -27.32
C ALA A 834 9.16 -37.63 -26.40
N ILE A 835 8.32 -38.52 -25.85
CA ILE A 835 8.73 -39.67 -25.06
C ILE A 835 9.60 -40.64 -25.89
N GLU A 836 9.21 -40.96 -27.12
CA GLU A 836 9.98 -41.85 -28.00
C GLU A 836 11.35 -41.24 -28.37
N ALA A 837 11.38 -39.95 -28.74
CA ALA A 837 12.61 -39.24 -29.07
C ALA A 837 13.58 -39.19 -27.87
N ALA A 838 13.05 -38.90 -26.68
CA ALA A 838 13.84 -38.85 -25.46
C ALA A 838 14.39 -40.23 -25.06
N ASN A 839 13.59 -41.30 -25.17
CA ASN A 839 14.04 -42.67 -24.94
C ASN A 839 15.16 -43.09 -25.92
N ASN A 840 15.04 -42.74 -27.20
CA ASN A 840 16.08 -43.00 -28.19
C ASN A 840 17.37 -42.23 -27.88
N ALA A 841 17.27 -40.96 -27.51
CA ALA A 841 18.42 -40.15 -27.12
C ALA A 841 19.15 -40.70 -25.88
N ILE A 842 18.42 -41.25 -24.91
CA ILE A 842 19.01 -41.96 -23.76
C ILE A 842 19.72 -43.24 -24.23
N ALA A 843 19.12 -44.04 -25.11
CA ALA A 843 19.68 -45.29 -25.60
C ALA A 843 20.98 -45.10 -26.43
N GLU A 844 21.07 -43.99 -27.18
CA GLU A 844 22.27 -43.61 -27.93
C GLU A 844 23.37 -42.98 -27.05
N GLY A 845 23.00 -42.58 -25.82
CA GLY A 845 23.85 -41.85 -24.88
C GLY A 845 23.68 -40.34 -25.03
N LEU A 846 23.17 -39.68 -24.00
CA LEU A 846 22.94 -38.23 -24.01
C LEU A 846 24.26 -37.45 -24.11
N THR A 847 24.29 -36.46 -24.99
CA THR A 847 25.27 -35.36 -25.01
C THR A 847 24.59 -34.11 -24.43
N LEU A 848 25.34 -33.06 -24.11
CA LEU A 848 24.75 -31.80 -23.64
C LEU A 848 23.77 -31.20 -24.67
N GLU A 849 24.10 -31.29 -25.95
CA GLU A 849 23.25 -30.80 -27.05
C GLU A 849 21.95 -31.60 -27.14
N THR A 850 22.03 -32.94 -27.11
CA THR A 850 20.82 -33.77 -27.19
C THR A 850 19.98 -33.67 -25.92
N TYR A 851 20.60 -33.57 -24.74
CA TYR A 851 19.90 -33.32 -23.48
C TYR A 851 19.08 -32.02 -23.54
N LYS A 852 19.68 -30.89 -23.93
CA LYS A 852 18.97 -29.60 -24.02
C LYS A 852 17.77 -29.69 -24.96
N ALA A 853 17.96 -30.28 -26.15
CA ALA A 853 16.89 -30.46 -27.12
C ALA A 853 15.74 -31.34 -26.59
N GLN A 854 16.03 -32.45 -25.90
CA GLN A 854 14.99 -33.32 -25.34
C GLN A 854 14.32 -32.71 -24.11
N ASN A 855 15.07 -32.00 -23.26
CA ASN A 855 14.52 -31.29 -22.10
C ASN A 855 13.50 -30.25 -22.55
N GLU A 856 13.85 -29.42 -23.54
CA GLU A 856 12.93 -28.43 -24.12
C GLU A 856 11.70 -29.09 -24.75
N ALA A 857 11.89 -30.12 -25.57
CA ALA A 857 10.80 -30.81 -26.26
C ALA A 857 9.82 -31.49 -25.28
N LEU A 858 10.32 -32.16 -24.24
CA LEU A 858 9.47 -32.79 -23.22
C LEU A 858 8.69 -31.77 -22.41
N ASN A 859 9.33 -30.69 -21.95
CA ASN A 859 8.63 -29.64 -21.20
C ASN A 859 7.55 -28.97 -22.05
N ALA A 860 7.83 -28.70 -23.33
CA ALA A 860 6.84 -28.16 -24.26
C ALA A 860 5.66 -29.12 -24.48
N ALA A 861 5.93 -30.43 -24.62
CA ALA A 861 4.89 -31.45 -24.77
C ALA A 861 4.03 -31.61 -23.51
N ILE A 862 4.65 -31.62 -22.32
CA ILE A 862 3.94 -31.67 -21.02
C ILE A 862 3.02 -30.46 -20.88
N LYS A 863 3.53 -29.24 -21.14
CA LYS A 863 2.70 -28.03 -21.12
C LYS A 863 1.54 -28.12 -22.13
N GLY A 864 1.82 -28.51 -23.37
CA GLY A 864 0.79 -28.68 -24.39
C GLY A 864 -0.27 -29.71 -24.02
N GLY A 865 0.12 -30.78 -23.32
CA GLY A 865 -0.80 -31.77 -22.75
C GLY A 865 -1.76 -31.17 -21.72
N HIS A 866 -1.25 -30.37 -20.78
CA HIS A 866 -2.07 -29.67 -19.79
C HIS A 866 -2.99 -28.62 -20.42
N ASP A 867 -2.50 -27.85 -21.39
CA ASP A 867 -3.30 -26.87 -22.13
C ASP A 867 -4.46 -27.58 -22.87
N ALA A 868 -4.19 -28.74 -23.48
CA ALA A 868 -5.20 -29.54 -24.17
C ALA A 868 -6.28 -30.10 -23.22
N MET A 869 -5.89 -30.58 -22.03
CA MET A 869 -6.85 -31.02 -21.01
C MET A 869 -7.76 -29.87 -20.55
N SER A 870 -7.18 -28.68 -20.35
CA SER A 870 -7.93 -27.49 -19.94
C SER A 870 -8.94 -27.07 -21.02
N ALA A 871 -8.51 -27.03 -22.28
CA ALA A 871 -9.39 -26.74 -23.42
C ALA A 871 -10.51 -27.79 -23.58
N ALA A 872 -10.19 -29.08 -23.41
CA ALA A 872 -11.14 -30.15 -23.50
C ALA A 872 -12.20 -30.11 -22.39
N SER A 873 -11.81 -29.85 -21.14
CA SER A 873 -12.74 -29.72 -20.02
C SER A 873 -13.67 -28.51 -20.17
N ALA A 874 -13.17 -27.38 -20.68
CA ALA A 874 -14.00 -26.22 -21.00
C ALA A 874 -15.01 -26.54 -22.11
N PHE A 875 -14.60 -27.30 -23.13
CA PHE A 875 -15.47 -27.74 -24.22
C PHE A 875 -16.56 -28.73 -23.76
N GLU A 876 -16.20 -29.71 -22.93
CA GLU A 876 -17.16 -30.64 -22.31
C GLU A 876 -18.23 -29.89 -21.50
N THR A 877 -17.79 -28.90 -20.71
CA THR A 877 -18.69 -28.04 -19.92
C THR A 877 -19.66 -27.29 -20.83
N LEU A 878 -19.17 -26.67 -21.91
CA LEU A 878 -19.99 -25.92 -22.87
C LEU A 878 -21.06 -26.81 -23.54
N VAL A 879 -20.65 -27.98 -24.05
CA VAL A 879 -21.57 -28.91 -24.72
C VAL A 879 -22.64 -29.42 -23.74
N THR A 880 -22.21 -29.86 -22.56
CA THR A 880 -23.11 -30.37 -21.51
C THR A 880 -24.11 -29.31 -21.06
N GLU A 881 -23.65 -28.07 -20.89
CA GLU A 881 -24.52 -26.96 -20.51
C GLU A 881 -25.60 -26.70 -21.57
N HIS A 882 -25.22 -26.64 -22.86
CA HIS A 882 -26.19 -26.43 -23.93
C HIS A 882 -27.21 -27.58 -24.06
N ILE A 883 -26.79 -28.84 -23.88
CA ILE A 883 -27.69 -30.00 -23.87
C ILE A 883 -28.66 -29.90 -22.69
N ASN A 884 -28.17 -29.61 -21.49
CA ASN A 884 -29.02 -29.43 -20.30
C ASN A 884 -30.02 -28.28 -20.48
N ASN A 885 -29.67 -27.22 -21.20
CA ASN A 885 -30.59 -26.11 -21.50
C ASN A 885 -31.74 -26.55 -22.43
N PHE A 886 -31.54 -27.54 -23.30
CA PHE A 886 -32.64 -28.18 -24.03
C PHE A 886 -33.54 -28.98 -23.08
N ASP A 887 -32.95 -29.79 -22.20
CA ASP A 887 -33.70 -30.66 -21.27
C ASP A 887 -34.50 -29.89 -20.23
N THR A 888 -33.98 -28.74 -19.79
CA THR A 888 -34.62 -27.86 -18.80
C THR A 888 -35.59 -26.85 -19.43
N GLY A 889 -35.73 -26.84 -20.76
CA GLY A 889 -36.67 -25.98 -21.49
C GLY A 889 -36.22 -24.51 -21.62
N VAL A 890 -34.95 -24.20 -21.36
CA VAL A 890 -34.38 -22.84 -21.52
C VAL A 890 -34.54 -22.33 -22.96
N TYR A 891 -34.47 -23.23 -23.94
CA TYR A 891 -34.62 -22.90 -25.36
C TYR A 891 -36.05 -23.04 -25.91
N ASP A 892 -37.04 -23.37 -25.08
CA ASP A 892 -38.46 -23.52 -25.48
C ASP A 892 -39.04 -22.34 -26.28
N PRO A 893 -38.69 -21.06 -26.00
CA PRO A 893 -39.14 -19.93 -26.81
C PRO A 893 -38.82 -20.08 -28.31
N TYR A 894 -37.72 -20.74 -28.65
CA TYR A 894 -37.27 -20.95 -30.03
C TYR A 894 -37.81 -22.26 -30.65
N SER A 895 -38.54 -23.09 -29.92
CA SER A 895 -38.99 -24.43 -30.36
C SER A 895 -39.80 -24.45 -31.67
N SER A 896 -40.40 -23.31 -32.06
CA SER A 896 -41.11 -23.15 -33.33
C SER A 896 -40.23 -22.81 -34.53
N LYS A 897 -38.93 -22.54 -34.31
CA LYS A 897 -37.95 -22.09 -35.31
C LYS A 897 -37.14 -23.29 -35.82
N ALA A 898 -36.78 -23.29 -37.11
CA ALA A 898 -36.01 -24.39 -37.69
C ALA A 898 -34.58 -24.46 -37.09
N GLU A 899 -34.06 -23.33 -36.64
CA GLU A 899 -32.73 -23.16 -36.07
C GLU A 899 -32.57 -23.83 -34.70
N TYR A 900 -33.67 -23.95 -33.92
CA TYR A 900 -33.69 -24.71 -32.68
C TYR A 900 -33.32 -26.18 -32.91
N GLY A 901 -33.97 -26.83 -33.89
CA GLY A 901 -33.67 -28.20 -34.26
C GLY A 901 -32.25 -28.36 -34.79
N LYS A 902 -31.77 -27.43 -35.64
CA LYS A 902 -30.38 -27.47 -36.15
C LYS A 902 -29.33 -27.35 -35.05
N PHE A 903 -29.58 -26.52 -34.02
CA PHE A 903 -28.66 -26.39 -32.90
C PHE A 903 -28.68 -27.64 -32.01
N GLN A 904 -29.87 -28.19 -31.75
CA GLN A 904 -30.02 -29.46 -31.04
C GLN A 904 -29.32 -30.60 -31.78
N ASP A 905 -29.55 -30.74 -33.09
CA ASP A 905 -28.92 -31.74 -33.94
C ASP A 905 -27.39 -31.56 -33.95
N LEU A 906 -26.85 -30.33 -34.00
CA LEU A 906 -25.41 -30.09 -33.91
C LEU A 906 -24.82 -30.64 -32.59
N LEU A 907 -25.47 -30.38 -31.46
CA LEU A 907 -24.98 -30.83 -30.17
C LEU A 907 -25.07 -32.36 -30.02
N LEU A 908 -26.23 -32.95 -30.34
CA LEU A 908 -26.51 -34.37 -30.12
C LEU A 908 -25.89 -35.28 -31.21
N ASP A 909 -25.83 -34.84 -32.46
CA ASP A 909 -25.34 -35.65 -33.57
C ASP A 909 -23.85 -35.43 -33.88
N GLU A 910 -23.25 -34.29 -33.48
CA GLU A 910 -21.84 -33.97 -33.75
C GLU A 910 -20.99 -33.76 -32.47
N MET A 911 -21.41 -32.91 -31.53
CA MET A 911 -20.55 -32.48 -30.41
C MET A 911 -20.46 -33.49 -29.26
N GLU A 912 -21.60 -33.97 -28.75
CA GLU A 912 -21.65 -35.01 -27.72
C GLU A 912 -21.00 -36.32 -28.19
N PRO A 913 -21.25 -36.80 -29.44
CA PRO A 913 -20.52 -37.95 -29.98
C PRO A 913 -19.00 -37.73 -30.09
N ALA A 914 -18.52 -36.50 -30.26
CA ALA A 914 -17.09 -36.20 -30.32
C ALA A 914 -16.43 -36.29 -28.92
N LEU A 915 -17.11 -35.83 -27.86
CA LEU A 915 -16.66 -36.00 -26.48
C LEU A 915 -16.54 -37.47 -26.09
N ALA A 916 -17.44 -38.33 -26.59
CA ALA A 916 -17.45 -39.76 -26.30
C ALA A 916 -16.45 -40.59 -27.13
N GLN A 917 -15.98 -40.09 -28.28
CA GLN A 917 -15.07 -40.81 -29.17
C GLN A 917 -13.62 -40.36 -28.97
N SER A 918 -13.29 -39.13 -29.35
CA SER A 918 -12.00 -38.47 -29.10
C SER A 918 -12.00 -37.04 -29.69
N LEU A 919 -11.32 -36.12 -29.02
CA LEU A 919 -11.11 -34.75 -29.52
C LEU A 919 -9.82 -34.71 -30.36
N GLU A 920 -9.88 -34.20 -31.60
CA GLU A 920 -8.74 -34.29 -32.52
C GLU A 920 -7.55 -33.42 -32.08
N SER A 921 -7.78 -32.15 -31.78
CA SER A 921 -6.76 -31.13 -31.46
C SER A 921 -7.39 -29.95 -30.72
N ILE A 922 -6.55 -29.09 -30.10
CA ILE A 922 -7.03 -27.80 -29.55
C ILE A 922 -7.66 -26.96 -30.67
N LYS A 923 -7.05 -26.93 -31.86
CA LYS A 923 -7.57 -26.22 -33.02
C LYS A 923 -8.97 -26.71 -33.44
N TRP A 924 -9.19 -28.03 -33.38
CA TRP A 924 -10.50 -28.63 -33.63
C TRP A 924 -11.50 -28.23 -32.56
N ILE A 925 -11.13 -28.26 -31.28
CA ILE A 925 -11.98 -27.81 -30.17
C ILE A 925 -12.40 -26.35 -30.39
N GLU A 926 -11.46 -25.47 -30.71
CA GLU A 926 -11.75 -24.08 -31.05
C GLU A 926 -12.76 -23.96 -32.22
N ASP A 927 -12.54 -24.72 -33.30
CA ASP A 927 -13.46 -24.70 -34.46
C ASP A 927 -14.85 -25.27 -34.12
N ALA A 928 -14.92 -26.27 -33.25
CA ALA A 928 -16.15 -26.86 -32.75
C ALA A 928 -16.91 -25.89 -31.84
N THR A 929 -16.22 -25.24 -30.90
CA THR A 929 -16.77 -24.15 -30.08
C THR A 929 -17.34 -23.04 -30.96
N VAL A 930 -16.60 -22.61 -32.00
CA VAL A 930 -17.08 -21.61 -32.96
C VAL A 930 -18.35 -22.09 -33.70
N LYS A 931 -18.47 -23.38 -34.04
CA LYS A 931 -19.70 -23.92 -34.64
C LYS A 931 -20.88 -23.88 -33.67
N ILE A 932 -20.66 -24.29 -32.42
CA ILE A 932 -21.66 -24.24 -31.34
C ILE A 932 -22.15 -22.80 -31.16
N ASP A 933 -21.22 -21.86 -30.96
CA ASP A 933 -21.54 -20.45 -30.75
C ASP A 933 -22.29 -19.85 -31.95
N LYS A 934 -21.89 -20.19 -33.19
CA LYS A 934 -22.60 -19.76 -34.41
C LYS A 934 -24.01 -20.31 -34.47
N ALA A 935 -24.21 -21.60 -34.18
CA ALA A 935 -25.52 -22.22 -34.23
C ALA A 935 -26.44 -21.68 -33.13
N TYR A 936 -25.92 -21.53 -31.91
CA TYR A 936 -26.59 -20.88 -30.78
C TYR A 936 -27.00 -19.45 -31.14
N ALA A 937 -26.07 -18.61 -31.58
CA ALA A 937 -26.34 -17.23 -31.98
C ALA A 937 -27.35 -17.15 -33.14
N THR A 938 -27.28 -18.08 -34.11
CA THR A 938 -28.24 -18.14 -35.21
C THR A 938 -29.65 -18.44 -34.68
N MET A 939 -29.81 -19.38 -33.75
CA MET A 939 -31.09 -19.66 -33.10
C MET A 939 -31.61 -18.44 -32.35
N VAL A 940 -30.78 -17.81 -31.50
CA VAL A 940 -31.14 -16.61 -30.74
C VAL A 940 -31.56 -15.46 -31.67
N SER A 941 -30.85 -15.26 -32.78
CA SER A 941 -31.15 -14.20 -33.76
C SER A 941 -32.53 -14.33 -34.41
N THR A 942 -33.17 -15.51 -34.38
CA THR A 942 -34.49 -15.73 -35.03
C THR A 942 -35.66 -15.08 -34.30
N ASP A 943 -35.48 -14.65 -33.05
CA ASP A 943 -36.48 -13.86 -32.30
C ASP A 943 -36.21 -12.36 -32.35
N ILE A 944 -35.14 -11.93 -33.03
CA ILE A 944 -34.82 -10.53 -33.23
C ILE A 944 -35.42 -10.05 -34.56
N ASP A 945 -36.32 -9.07 -34.51
CA ASP A 945 -36.85 -8.42 -35.71
C ASP A 945 -35.92 -7.30 -36.19
N PHE A 946 -35.07 -7.61 -37.16
CA PHE A 946 -34.21 -6.64 -37.83
C PHE A 946 -34.96 -5.78 -38.87
N THR A 947 -36.22 -6.11 -39.18
CA THR A 947 -36.96 -5.43 -40.26
C THR A 947 -37.39 -4.04 -39.84
N GLY A 948 -37.18 -3.06 -40.72
CA GLY A 948 -37.52 -1.66 -40.43
C GLY A 948 -36.53 -0.92 -39.52
N ALA A 949 -35.47 -1.59 -39.04
CA ALA A 949 -34.39 -0.93 -38.31
C ALA A 949 -33.79 0.22 -39.15
N SER A 950 -33.63 1.37 -38.52
CA SER A 950 -33.05 2.57 -39.13
C SER A 950 -32.30 3.38 -38.09
N ILE A 951 -31.52 4.38 -38.52
CA ILE A 951 -30.87 5.32 -37.60
C ILE A 951 -31.83 6.03 -36.62
N ASN A 952 -33.10 6.20 -37.00
CA ASN A 952 -34.13 6.85 -36.15
C ASN A 952 -34.96 5.85 -35.33
N ALA A 953 -34.80 4.56 -35.58
CA ALA A 953 -35.52 3.48 -34.93
C ALA A 953 -34.62 2.23 -34.92
N PRO A 954 -33.58 2.18 -34.06
CA PRO A 954 -32.72 1.00 -33.93
C PRO A 954 -33.51 -0.22 -33.46
N ALA A 955 -33.10 -1.40 -33.92
CA ALA A 955 -33.48 -2.66 -33.27
C ALA A 955 -32.54 -2.92 -32.08
N ASP A 956 -33.08 -3.27 -30.91
CA ASP A 956 -32.29 -3.76 -29.77
C ASP A 956 -31.92 -5.22 -30.03
N VAL A 957 -30.62 -5.49 -30.07
CA VAL A 957 -30.05 -6.81 -30.37
C VAL A 957 -29.11 -7.26 -29.25
N THR A 958 -29.28 -6.70 -28.05
CA THR A 958 -28.46 -6.99 -26.86
C THR A 958 -28.49 -8.48 -26.49
N ALA A 959 -29.60 -9.18 -26.78
CA ALA A 959 -29.73 -10.63 -26.59
C ALA A 959 -28.67 -11.47 -27.34
N MET A 960 -27.97 -10.88 -28.32
CA MET A 960 -26.85 -11.52 -29.00
C MET A 960 -25.57 -11.59 -28.15
N ILE A 961 -25.48 -10.80 -27.07
CA ILE A 961 -24.39 -10.83 -26.10
C ILE A 961 -24.81 -11.73 -24.94
N GLN A 962 -24.02 -12.74 -24.61
CA GLN A 962 -24.23 -13.55 -23.41
C GLN A 962 -23.72 -12.81 -22.17
N SER A 963 -24.49 -12.90 -21.08
CA SER A 963 -24.26 -12.19 -19.81
C SER A 963 -23.83 -10.72 -20.02
N PRO A 964 -24.64 -9.91 -20.72
CA PRO A 964 -24.28 -8.53 -21.08
C PRO A 964 -24.05 -7.62 -19.86
N SER A 965 -24.64 -8.00 -18.72
CA SER A 965 -24.44 -7.35 -17.42
C SER A 965 -23.69 -8.25 -16.42
N PHE A 966 -22.78 -9.09 -16.92
CA PHE A 966 -21.97 -10.04 -16.13
C PHE A 966 -22.76 -10.83 -15.08
N SER A 967 -24.00 -11.16 -15.40
CA SER A 967 -24.91 -11.94 -14.58
C SER A 967 -25.77 -12.88 -15.41
N VAL A 968 -26.30 -13.90 -14.75
CA VAL A 968 -27.34 -14.79 -15.28
C VAL A 968 -28.41 -15.02 -14.21
N PRO A 969 -29.67 -15.30 -14.57
CA PRO A 969 -30.71 -15.63 -13.61
C PRO A 969 -30.33 -16.83 -12.72
N ASP A 970 -30.65 -16.76 -11.42
CA ASP A 970 -30.46 -17.89 -10.50
C ASP A 970 -31.39 -19.05 -10.90
N PRO A 971 -30.85 -20.25 -11.18
CA PRO A 971 -31.66 -21.40 -11.61
C PRO A 971 -32.70 -21.83 -10.58
N ASN A 972 -32.53 -21.50 -9.30
CA ASN A 972 -33.49 -21.83 -8.24
C ASN A 972 -34.48 -20.69 -7.94
N ASP A 973 -34.16 -19.46 -8.33
CA ASP A 973 -34.99 -18.27 -8.11
C ASP A 973 -34.77 -17.26 -9.25
N PRO A 974 -35.50 -17.38 -10.38
CA PRO A 974 -35.32 -16.52 -11.55
C PRO A 974 -35.55 -15.02 -11.31
N SER A 975 -35.97 -14.62 -10.10
CA SER A 975 -36.04 -13.21 -9.70
C SER A 975 -34.71 -12.64 -9.18
N LYS A 976 -33.68 -13.49 -9.03
CA LYS A 976 -32.32 -13.14 -8.62
C LYS A 976 -31.34 -13.40 -9.75
N GLU A 977 -30.21 -12.70 -9.69
CA GLU A 977 -29.12 -12.78 -10.65
C GLU A 977 -27.85 -13.26 -9.94
N LEU A 978 -27.08 -14.14 -10.60
CA LEU A 978 -25.79 -14.67 -10.16
C LEU A 978 -24.68 -14.11 -11.05
N SER A 979 -23.55 -13.74 -10.44
CA SER A 979 -22.36 -13.26 -11.16
C SER A 979 -21.84 -14.30 -12.15
N SER A 980 -21.64 -13.89 -13.40
CA SER A 980 -21.29 -14.79 -14.49
C SER A 980 -20.57 -14.08 -15.63
N ILE A 981 -19.47 -14.67 -16.09
CA ILE A 981 -18.78 -14.29 -17.33
C ILE A 981 -19.16 -15.19 -18.51
N LYS A 982 -20.32 -15.86 -18.46
CA LYS A 982 -20.74 -16.79 -19.52
C LYS A 982 -20.69 -16.14 -20.91
N GLY A 983 -20.03 -16.84 -21.84
CA GLY A 983 -19.77 -16.37 -23.21
C GLY A 983 -18.57 -15.42 -23.36
N TRP A 984 -17.89 -15.04 -22.28
CA TRP A 984 -16.69 -14.22 -22.32
C TRP A 984 -15.42 -15.05 -22.08
N VAL A 985 -14.35 -14.71 -22.81
CA VAL A 985 -13.03 -15.32 -22.75
C VAL A 985 -12.06 -14.33 -22.10
N THR A 986 -11.23 -14.79 -21.16
CA THR A 986 -10.28 -13.95 -20.42
C THR A 986 -8.83 -14.41 -20.60
N THR A 987 -7.86 -13.49 -20.59
CA THR A 987 -6.43 -13.86 -20.58
C THR A 987 -5.99 -14.53 -19.27
N GLU A 988 -4.98 -15.39 -19.32
CA GLU A 988 -4.47 -16.14 -18.17
C GLU A 988 -4.11 -15.23 -16.99
N GLY A 989 -4.49 -15.65 -15.78
CA GLY A 989 -4.30 -14.89 -14.53
C GLY A 989 -5.23 -13.68 -14.36
N ASN A 990 -6.29 -13.52 -15.18
CA ASN A 990 -7.35 -12.54 -14.92
C ASN A 990 -8.32 -13.07 -13.85
N ASN A 991 -9.28 -12.24 -13.44
CA ASN A 991 -10.36 -12.68 -12.56
C ASN A 991 -11.12 -13.84 -13.20
N ALA A 992 -11.20 -14.95 -12.46
CA ALA A 992 -11.83 -16.19 -12.91
C ALA A 992 -13.36 -16.08 -13.09
N ASN A 993 -13.99 -15.06 -12.50
CA ASN A 993 -15.42 -14.76 -12.68
C ASN A 993 -15.71 -13.28 -12.42
N ALA A 994 -16.95 -12.84 -12.68
CA ALA A 994 -17.46 -11.51 -12.37
C ALA A 994 -17.51 -11.27 -10.85
N THR A 995 -17.53 -9.99 -10.45
CA THR A 995 -17.54 -9.58 -9.05
C THR A 995 -18.88 -9.94 -8.39
N GLY A 996 -18.93 -9.93 -7.05
CA GLY A 996 -20.18 -10.14 -6.31
C GLY A 996 -21.27 -9.08 -6.58
N ALA A 997 -20.91 -7.95 -7.21
CA ALA A 997 -21.84 -6.90 -7.63
C ALA A 997 -22.23 -7.00 -9.11
N GLN A 998 -21.97 -8.14 -9.77
CA GLN A 998 -22.38 -8.41 -11.15
C GLN A 998 -21.76 -7.44 -12.17
N ASN A 999 -20.53 -6.99 -11.93
CA ASN A 999 -19.71 -6.26 -12.90
C ASN A 999 -18.35 -6.95 -13.05
N TYR A 1000 -17.55 -6.56 -14.04
CA TYR A 1000 -16.22 -7.15 -14.24
C TYR A 1000 -15.13 -6.11 -14.03
N GLU A 1001 -14.07 -6.50 -13.31
CA GLU A 1001 -12.89 -5.67 -13.08
C GLU A 1001 -11.61 -6.39 -13.51
N PHE A 1002 -10.62 -5.63 -13.95
CA PHE A 1002 -9.26 -6.14 -14.08
C PHE A 1002 -8.52 -6.04 -12.76
N TYR A 1003 -7.74 -7.07 -12.43
CA TYR A 1003 -6.94 -7.11 -11.21
C TYR A 1003 -5.97 -5.93 -11.15
N VAL A 1004 -5.85 -5.34 -9.97
CA VAL A 1004 -5.03 -4.16 -9.71
C VAL A 1004 -3.57 -4.43 -10.08
N GLY A 1005 -2.98 -3.55 -10.89
CA GLY A 1005 -1.56 -3.69 -11.29
C GLY A 1005 -1.30 -4.82 -12.28
N LYS A 1006 -2.32 -5.37 -12.93
CA LYS A 1006 -2.14 -6.32 -14.04
C LYS A 1006 -2.04 -5.62 -15.39
N GLY A 1007 -1.04 -5.98 -16.19
CA GLY A 1007 -0.91 -5.61 -17.60
C GLY A 1007 -1.40 -6.72 -18.53
N ASP A 1008 -1.53 -6.41 -19.82
CA ASP A 1008 -2.04 -7.31 -20.86
C ASP A 1008 -3.34 -8.05 -20.47
N ALA A 1009 -4.22 -7.34 -19.76
CA ALA A 1009 -5.53 -7.82 -19.38
C ALA A 1009 -6.51 -7.67 -20.53
N ASP A 1010 -7.24 -8.73 -20.85
CA ASP A 1010 -8.28 -8.73 -21.87
C ASP A 1010 -9.44 -9.65 -21.47
N ILE A 1011 -10.66 -9.20 -21.75
CA ILE A 1011 -11.87 -10.01 -21.71
C ILE A 1011 -12.72 -9.69 -22.95
N HIS A 1012 -13.15 -10.71 -23.69
CA HIS A 1012 -13.89 -10.52 -24.93
C HIS A 1012 -14.90 -11.63 -25.21
N GLN A 1013 -15.86 -11.34 -26.10
CA GLN A 1013 -16.85 -12.28 -26.61
C GLN A 1013 -16.95 -12.12 -28.14
N VAL A 1014 -17.05 -13.23 -28.86
CA VAL A 1014 -17.25 -13.22 -30.31
C VAL A 1014 -18.73 -13.42 -30.62
N LEU A 1015 -19.34 -12.43 -31.25
CA LEU A 1015 -20.74 -12.44 -31.69
C LEU A 1015 -20.86 -12.98 -33.11
N TYR A 1016 -21.90 -13.77 -33.35
CA TYR A 1016 -22.21 -14.35 -34.66
C TYR A 1016 -23.62 -14.00 -35.11
N ALA A 1017 -23.97 -14.33 -36.36
CA ALA A 1017 -25.29 -14.15 -36.96
C ALA A 1017 -25.79 -12.68 -37.05
N LEU A 1018 -24.91 -11.70 -36.84
CA LEU A 1018 -25.23 -10.27 -37.01
C LEU A 1018 -25.43 -9.92 -38.50
N PRO A 1019 -26.55 -9.29 -38.89
CA PRO A 1019 -26.71 -8.74 -40.24
C PRO A 1019 -25.65 -7.71 -40.64
N LYS A 1020 -25.46 -7.53 -41.93
CA LYS A 1020 -24.69 -6.42 -42.49
C LYS A 1020 -25.35 -5.10 -42.10
N GLY A 1021 -24.56 -4.11 -41.71
CA GLY A 1021 -25.02 -2.75 -41.45
C GLY A 1021 -24.33 -2.05 -40.29
N TYR A 1022 -24.89 -0.93 -39.87
CA TYR A 1022 -24.36 -0.13 -38.78
C TYR A 1022 -24.91 -0.58 -37.43
N TYR A 1023 -24.02 -0.62 -36.45
CA TYR A 1023 -24.32 -0.98 -35.06
C TYR A 1023 -23.83 0.10 -34.11
N ARG A 1024 -24.43 0.15 -32.92
CA ARG A 1024 -23.90 0.87 -31.77
C ARG A 1024 -23.73 -0.07 -30.60
N LEU A 1025 -22.51 -0.12 -30.08
CA LEU A 1025 -22.22 -0.73 -28.79
C LEU A 1025 -22.35 0.35 -27.71
N VAL A 1026 -23.08 0.05 -26.65
CA VAL A 1026 -23.21 0.86 -25.45
C VAL A 1026 -22.74 0.03 -24.27
N TYR A 1027 -22.09 0.65 -23.29
CA TYR A 1027 -21.54 0.01 -22.10
C TYR A 1027 -21.47 1.02 -20.96
N ASN A 1028 -21.35 0.57 -19.72
CA ASN A 1028 -20.93 1.39 -18.60
C ASN A 1028 -19.51 1.00 -18.21
N GLY A 1029 -18.63 1.96 -17.96
CA GLY A 1029 -17.29 1.64 -17.51
C GLY A 1029 -16.35 2.81 -17.38
N PHE A 1030 -15.43 2.71 -16.42
CA PHE A 1030 -14.40 3.70 -16.18
C PHE A 1030 -13.03 3.07 -15.96
N TYR A 1031 -12.00 3.91 -16.06
CA TYR A 1031 -10.64 3.58 -15.71
C TYR A 1031 -10.05 4.61 -14.75
N ARG A 1032 -9.24 4.13 -13.82
CA ARG A 1032 -8.45 4.91 -12.87
C ARG A 1032 -6.98 4.48 -12.95
N ALA A 1033 -6.11 5.39 -13.39
CA ALA A 1033 -4.66 5.15 -13.48
C ALA A 1033 -3.98 5.37 -12.11
N GLY A 1034 -3.87 4.32 -11.30
CA GLY A 1034 -3.27 4.36 -9.96
C GLY A 1034 -4.28 4.55 -8.83
N GLY A 1035 -3.80 4.97 -7.66
CA GLY A 1035 -4.65 5.25 -6.49
C GLY A 1035 -5.56 6.46 -6.69
N ALA A 1036 -6.63 6.57 -5.89
CA ALA A 1036 -7.66 7.60 -6.05
C ALA A 1036 -7.13 9.04 -5.95
N VAL A 1037 -6.16 9.31 -5.07
CA VAL A 1037 -5.59 10.65 -4.90
C VAL A 1037 -4.62 10.97 -6.05
N GLU A 1038 -3.71 10.07 -6.40
CA GLU A 1038 -2.75 10.29 -7.49
C GLU A 1038 -3.46 10.47 -8.83
N ALA A 1039 -4.47 9.65 -9.08
CA ALA A 1039 -5.27 9.74 -10.29
C ALA A 1039 -6.11 11.04 -10.32
N ALA A 1040 -6.62 11.51 -9.17
CA ALA A 1040 -7.35 12.78 -9.08
C ALA A 1040 -6.44 13.99 -9.34
N VAL A 1041 -5.20 13.96 -8.84
CA VAL A 1041 -4.18 14.97 -9.16
C VAL A 1041 -3.91 15.00 -10.67
N ALA A 1042 -3.71 13.82 -11.27
CA ALA A 1042 -3.49 13.73 -12.71
C ALA A 1042 -4.69 14.25 -13.51
N HIS A 1043 -5.93 13.96 -13.08
CA HIS A 1043 -7.14 14.45 -13.73
C HIS A 1043 -7.28 15.97 -13.64
N ARG A 1044 -7.05 16.55 -12.45
CA ARG A 1044 -7.02 18.02 -12.26
C ARG A 1044 -6.00 18.68 -13.20
N ASP A 1045 -4.85 18.06 -13.35
CA ASP A 1045 -3.76 18.57 -14.18
C ASP A 1045 -3.93 18.22 -15.68
N SER A 1046 -5.03 17.55 -16.05
CA SER A 1046 -5.35 17.09 -17.42
C SER A 1046 -4.29 16.15 -18.00
N THR A 1047 -3.71 15.30 -17.14
CA THR A 1047 -2.70 14.28 -17.47
C THR A 1047 -3.11 12.86 -17.08
N ASP A 1048 -4.39 12.62 -16.76
CA ASP A 1048 -4.88 11.29 -16.41
C ASP A 1048 -4.83 10.34 -17.61
N ALA A 1049 -4.17 9.19 -17.43
CA ALA A 1049 -4.00 8.19 -18.47
C ALA A 1049 -5.25 7.31 -18.61
N ARG A 1050 -5.65 6.98 -19.85
CA ARG A 1050 -6.84 6.17 -20.16
C ARG A 1050 -6.45 4.84 -20.80
N ASN A 1051 -5.78 3.99 -20.03
CA ASN A 1051 -5.10 2.80 -20.55
C ASN A 1051 -6.02 1.60 -20.80
N ALA A 1052 -7.28 1.65 -20.37
CA ALA A 1052 -8.29 0.63 -20.64
C ALA A 1052 -9.30 1.12 -21.67
N LYS A 1053 -9.65 0.26 -22.63
CA LYS A 1053 -10.54 0.58 -23.75
C LYS A 1053 -11.52 -0.54 -24.03
N VAL A 1054 -12.75 -0.16 -24.40
CA VAL A 1054 -13.70 -1.06 -25.03
C VAL A 1054 -13.41 -1.10 -26.53
N TYR A 1055 -13.47 -2.28 -27.13
CA TYR A 1055 -13.17 -2.47 -28.54
C TYR A 1055 -14.16 -3.39 -29.24
N VAL A 1056 -14.24 -3.22 -30.56
CA VAL A 1056 -14.96 -4.09 -31.49
C VAL A 1056 -14.05 -4.41 -32.67
N GLU A 1057 -13.96 -5.68 -33.05
CA GLU A 1057 -13.31 -6.13 -34.27
C GLU A 1057 -14.33 -6.86 -35.18
N ALA A 1058 -14.47 -6.43 -36.43
CA ALA A 1058 -15.41 -7.01 -37.39
C ALA A 1058 -14.80 -7.04 -38.80
N GLY A 1059 -14.36 -8.23 -39.24
CA GLY A 1059 -13.58 -8.36 -40.48
C GLY A 1059 -12.27 -7.57 -40.40
N ASP A 1060 -12.01 -6.69 -41.38
CA ASP A 1060 -10.84 -5.78 -41.37
C ASP A 1060 -11.04 -4.56 -40.46
N GLY A 1061 -12.21 -4.38 -39.87
CA GLY A 1061 -12.54 -3.21 -39.06
C GLY A 1061 -12.16 -3.39 -37.59
N LYS A 1062 -11.43 -2.44 -37.03
CA LYS A 1062 -11.17 -2.28 -35.59
C LYS A 1062 -11.70 -0.92 -35.13
N TRP A 1063 -12.52 -0.93 -34.10
CA TRP A 1063 -13.04 0.27 -33.43
C TRP A 1063 -12.75 0.14 -31.95
N SER A 1064 -12.37 1.24 -31.31
CA SER A 1064 -12.21 1.26 -29.86
C SER A 1064 -12.53 2.62 -29.30
N LYS A 1065 -12.87 2.63 -28.01
CA LYS A 1065 -13.08 3.84 -27.23
C LYS A 1065 -12.50 3.62 -25.84
N GLU A 1066 -11.72 4.58 -25.38
CA GLU A 1066 -11.20 4.60 -24.02
C GLU A 1066 -12.35 4.64 -23.01
N LEU A 1067 -12.16 4.00 -21.85
CA LEU A 1067 -13.12 4.08 -20.75
C LEU A 1067 -13.13 5.50 -20.15
N ALA A 1068 -14.30 5.91 -19.63
CA ALA A 1068 -14.48 7.22 -18.97
C ALA A 1068 -13.62 7.34 -17.70
N SER A 1069 -13.38 8.55 -17.19
CA SER A 1069 -12.56 8.76 -15.98
C SER A 1069 -13.47 8.41 -14.85
N ILE A 1070 -12.93 7.78 -13.82
CA ILE A 1070 -13.65 7.73 -12.55
C ILE A 1070 -14.01 9.14 -12.04
N PHE A 1071 -13.26 10.17 -12.45
CA PHE A 1071 -13.50 11.57 -12.09
C PHE A 1071 -14.47 12.32 -13.02
N ASP A 1072 -14.92 11.71 -14.12
CA ASP A 1072 -15.92 12.35 -15.01
C ASP A 1072 -17.30 12.45 -14.30
N HIS A 1073 -17.48 11.70 -13.22
CA HIS A 1073 -18.68 11.72 -12.37
C HIS A 1073 -18.34 11.77 -10.87
N VAL A 1074 -17.52 12.74 -10.46
CA VAL A 1074 -17.38 13.08 -9.04
C VAL A 1074 -18.72 13.52 -8.48
N ASN A 1075 -19.16 12.86 -7.42
CA ASN A 1075 -20.47 13.06 -6.83
C ASN A 1075 -20.39 13.75 -5.47
N GLU A 1076 -21.42 14.51 -5.11
CA GLU A 1076 -21.55 15.10 -3.77
C GLU A 1076 -22.08 14.07 -2.75
N TYR A 1077 -22.60 12.94 -3.24
CA TYR A 1077 -23.19 11.85 -2.47
C TYR A 1077 -22.37 10.57 -2.66
N LYS A 1078 -22.27 9.74 -1.61
CA LYS A 1078 -21.75 8.38 -1.73
C LYS A 1078 -22.81 7.47 -2.35
N TYR A 1079 -22.38 6.56 -3.22
CA TYR A 1079 -23.18 5.43 -3.67
C TYR A 1079 -23.09 4.25 -2.71
N ASP A 1080 -21.92 4.07 -2.10
CA ASP A 1080 -21.67 3.06 -1.07
C ASP A 1080 -20.78 3.59 0.07
N GLY A 1081 -20.86 2.97 1.25
CA GLY A 1081 -20.07 3.38 2.42
C GLY A 1081 -18.56 3.31 2.21
N GLY A 1082 -18.08 2.46 1.28
CA GLY A 1082 -16.68 2.36 0.90
C GLY A 1082 -16.20 3.37 -0.15
N ASP A 1083 -17.07 4.26 -0.65
CA ASP A 1083 -16.69 5.30 -1.61
C ASP A 1083 -15.72 6.31 -1.01
N PHE A 1084 -14.81 6.78 -1.85
CA PHE A 1084 -13.63 7.52 -1.43
C PHE A 1084 -13.88 9.02 -1.46
N ALA A 1085 -13.64 9.69 -0.33
CA ALA A 1085 -13.69 11.13 -0.22
C ALA A 1085 -12.37 11.75 -0.72
N LEU A 1086 -12.47 12.71 -1.63
CA LEU A 1086 -11.35 13.44 -2.16
C LEU A 1086 -11.33 14.87 -1.62
N ALA A 1087 -10.13 15.44 -1.50
CA ALA A 1087 -9.97 16.79 -1.01
C ALA A 1087 -10.41 17.83 -2.06
N ASP A 1088 -11.05 18.90 -1.62
CA ASP A 1088 -11.53 20.00 -2.48
C ASP A 1088 -10.40 20.65 -3.31
N SER A 1089 -9.17 20.61 -2.82
CA SER A 1089 -7.98 21.11 -3.53
C SER A 1089 -7.70 20.35 -4.84
N LEU A 1090 -8.33 19.19 -5.04
CA LEU A 1090 -8.27 18.43 -6.28
C LEU A 1090 -9.34 18.87 -7.29
N PHE A 1091 -10.38 19.60 -6.85
CA PHE A 1091 -11.50 20.05 -7.67
C PHE A 1091 -11.76 21.56 -7.48
N PRO A 1092 -10.77 22.43 -7.76
CA PRO A 1092 -10.85 23.86 -7.44
C PRO A 1092 -11.95 24.64 -8.18
N GLU A 1093 -12.55 24.04 -9.22
CA GLU A 1093 -13.62 24.63 -10.02
C GLU A 1093 -15.02 24.10 -9.65
N SER A 1094 -15.11 23.15 -8.72
CA SER A 1094 -16.37 22.53 -8.30
C SER A 1094 -17.11 23.37 -7.27
N ASP A 1095 -18.44 23.43 -7.39
CA ASP A 1095 -19.35 24.06 -6.44
C ASP A 1095 -19.95 23.06 -5.43
N LYS A 1096 -19.51 21.79 -5.49
CA LYS A 1096 -19.96 20.73 -4.57
C LYS A 1096 -19.34 20.89 -3.19
N LEU A 1097 -20.13 20.56 -2.17
CA LEU A 1097 -19.67 20.55 -0.78
C LEU A 1097 -18.74 19.37 -0.47
N TYR A 1098 -18.91 18.25 -1.20
CA TYR A 1098 -18.09 17.05 -1.10
C TYR A 1098 -17.74 16.48 -2.47
N HIS A 1099 -16.61 15.77 -2.54
CA HIS A 1099 -16.07 15.16 -3.74
C HIS A 1099 -15.87 13.66 -3.53
N PHE A 1100 -16.89 12.86 -3.80
CA PHE A 1100 -16.83 11.41 -3.72
C PHE A 1100 -16.63 10.77 -5.09
N VAL A 1101 -15.84 9.70 -5.11
CA VAL A 1101 -15.77 8.77 -6.23
C VAL A 1101 -16.03 7.37 -5.73
N VAL A 1102 -16.60 6.54 -6.59
CA VAL A 1102 -16.80 5.12 -6.28
C VAL A 1102 -15.46 4.45 -6.02
N ASN A 1103 -15.40 3.54 -5.05
CA ASN A 1103 -14.13 2.87 -4.69
C ASN A 1103 -14.29 1.38 -4.39
N ASN A 1104 -15.44 0.82 -4.75
CA ASN A 1104 -15.67 -0.62 -4.76
C ASN A 1104 -16.73 -1.01 -5.79
N VAL A 1105 -16.92 -2.32 -5.94
CA VAL A 1105 -17.81 -2.92 -6.94
C VAL A 1105 -19.30 -2.60 -6.71
N ASN A 1106 -19.74 -2.38 -5.47
CA ASN A 1106 -21.14 -2.06 -5.14
C ASN A 1106 -21.48 -0.60 -5.45
N GLY A 1107 -20.62 0.34 -5.02
CA GLY A 1107 -20.76 1.76 -5.35
C GLY A 1107 -20.74 1.97 -6.87
N THR A 1108 -19.87 1.23 -7.57
CA THR A 1108 -19.82 1.23 -9.04
C THR A 1108 -21.12 0.74 -9.67
N LYS A 1109 -21.69 -0.37 -9.18
CA LYS A 1109 -22.99 -0.86 -9.67
C LYS A 1109 -24.08 0.19 -9.52
N ALA A 1110 -24.20 0.82 -8.36
CA ALA A 1110 -25.21 1.85 -8.13
C ALA A 1110 -25.02 3.07 -9.06
N ALA A 1111 -23.78 3.49 -9.31
CA ALA A 1111 -23.50 4.55 -10.28
C ALA A 1111 -23.87 4.15 -11.72
N PHE A 1112 -23.62 2.89 -12.11
CA PHE A 1112 -24.01 2.38 -13.43
C PHE A 1112 -25.52 2.25 -13.58
N ASP A 1113 -26.25 1.87 -12.53
CA ASP A 1113 -27.72 1.79 -12.52
C ASP A 1113 -28.37 3.19 -12.68
N GLU A 1114 -27.67 4.27 -12.30
CA GLU A 1114 -28.06 5.66 -12.62
C GLU A 1114 -27.68 6.11 -14.04
N GLY A 1115 -27.04 5.24 -14.83
CA GLY A 1115 -26.60 5.53 -16.21
C GLY A 1115 -25.28 6.31 -16.31
N LEU A 1116 -24.51 6.41 -15.21
CA LEU A 1116 -23.22 7.10 -15.22
C LEU A 1116 -22.12 6.25 -15.89
N TYR A 1117 -21.09 6.91 -16.40
CA TYR A 1117 -19.99 6.29 -17.14
C TYR A 1117 -20.47 5.52 -18.39
N GLU A 1118 -21.62 5.88 -18.94
CA GLU A 1118 -22.13 5.27 -20.16
C GLU A 1118 -21.27 5.71 -21.36
N GLY A 1119 -20.52 4.76 -21.91
CA GLY A 1119 -19.82 4.89 -23.17
C GLY A 1119 -20.61 4.28 -24.31
N ASN A 1120 -20.45 4.84 -25.50
CA ASN A 1120 -20.91 4.21 -26.74
C ASN A 1120 -20.06 4.64 -27.93
N PHE A 1121 -20.03 3.78 -28.96
CA PHE A 1121 -19.51 4.10 -30.28
C PHE A 1121 -20.16 3.22 -31.35
N SER A 1122 -20.16 3.72 -32.58
CA SER A 1122 -20.75 3.04 -33.72
C SER A 1122 -19.70 2.27 -34.52
N PHE A 1123 -20.04 1.05 -34.95
CA PHE A 1123 -19.19 0.21 -35.81
C PHE A 1123 -20.00 -0.32 -37.00
N TYR A 1124 -19.32 -0.96 -37.96
CA TYR A 1124 -19.97 -1.45 -39.18
C TYR A 1124 -19.62 -2.91 -39.47
N VAL A 1125 -20.65 -3.70 -39.72
CA VAL A 1125 -20.55 -5.10 -40.11
C VAL A 1125 -20.66 -5.18 -41.62
N SER A 1126 -19.62 -5.64 -42.31
CA SER A 1126 -19.52 -5.61 -43.78
C SER A 1126 -20.26 -6.72 -44.49
N GLU A 1127 -20.41 -7.88 -43.85
CA GLU A 1127 -21.02 -9.08 -44.42
C GLU A 1127 -22.01 -9.71 -43.42
N ASN A 1128 -23.11 -10.26 -43.93
CA ASN A 1128 -24.09 -10.93 -43.08
C ASN A 1128 -23.45 -12.14 -42.38
N GLY A 1129 -23.57 -12.20 -41.06
CA GLY A 1129 -23.10 -13.31 -40.24
C GLY A 1129 -21.58 -13.37 -40.06
N GLN A 1130 -20.83 -12.33 -40.43
CA GLN A 1130 -19.40 -12.27 -40.12
C GLN A 1130 -19.17 -12.25 -38.59
N PRO A 1131 -18.10 -12.87 -38.08
CA PRO A 1131 -17.75 -12.79 -36.66
C PRO A 1131 -17.47 -11.35 -36.23
N VAL A 1132 -17.93 -10.97 -35.04
CA VAL A 1132 -17.69 -9.66 -34.43
C VAL A 1132 -17.20 -9.85 -33.01
N THR A 1133 -15.92 -9.57 -32.74
CA THR A 1133 -15.38 -9.60 -31.39
C THR A 1133 -15.73 -8.28 -30.69
N ILE A 1134 -16.30 -8.35 -29.49
CA ILE A 1134 -16.46 -7.21 -28.58
C ILE A 1134 -15.67 -7.49 -27.30
N GLY A 1135 -15.04 -6.48 -26.72
CA GLY A 1135 -14.24 -6.72 -25.52
C GLY A 1135 -13.76 -5.46 -24.83
N VAL A 1136 -13.07 -5.67 -23.71
CA VAL A 1136 -12.32 -4.64 -23.00
C VAL A 1136 -10.89 -5.12 -22.86
N SER A 1137 -9.93 -4.24 -23.10
CA SER A 1137 -8.50 -4.55 -22.99
C SER A 1137 -7.74 -3.43 -22.29
N LYS A 1138 -6.62 -3.81 -21.69
CA LYS A 1138 -5.68 -2.93 -21.00
C LYS A 1138 -4.27 -3.53 -21.08
N LYS A 1139 -3.30 -2.77 -21.60
CA LYS A 1139 -1.92 -3.24 -21.77
C LYS A 1139 -0.97 -2.85 -20.63
N GLU A 1140 -1.08 -1.62 -20.14
CA GLU A 1140 -0.13 -1.05 -19.19
C GLU A 1140 -0.22 -1.67 -17.79
N VAL A 1141 0.92 -1.75 -17.10
CA VAL A 1141 1.02 -2.16 -15.68
C VAL A 1141 1.19 -0.89 -14.83
N ILE A 1142 0.14 -0.47 -14.12
CA ILE A 1142 0.21 0.66 -13.18
C ILE A 1142 -0.20 0.17 -11.78
N PRO A 1143 0.65 0.31 -10.74
CA PRO A 1143 0.28 -0.06 -9.38
C PRO A 1143 -1.02 0.65 -8.94
N ASN A 1144 -1.93 -0.08 -8.30
CA ASN A 1144 -3.21 0.44 -7.78
C ASN A 1144 -4.24 0.91 -8.82
N ASP A 1145 -3.98 0.71 -10.11
CA ASP A 1145 -4.93 1.07 -11.15
C ASP A 1145 -6.15 0.14 -11.20
N TRP A 1146 -7.23 0.63 -11.79
CA TRP A 1146 -8.51 -0.06 -11.73
C TRP A 1146 -9.35 0.22 -12.98
N ALA A 1147 -9.79 -0.84 -13.65
CA ALA A 1147 -10.74 -0.81 -14.75
C ALA A 1147 -11.94 -1.66 -14.35
N ILE A 1148 -13.14 -1.10 -14.46
CA ILE A 1148 -14.39 -1.79 -14.13
C ILE A 1148 -15.49 -1.36 -15.11
N PHE A 1149 -16.27 -2.33 -15.56
CA PHE A 1149 -17.23 -2.15 -16.65
C PHE A 1149 -18.36 -3.19 -16.59
N ASP A 1150 -19.48 -2.84 -17.20
CA ASP A 1150 -20.74 -3.58 -17.14
C ASP A 1150 -21.74 -3.11 -18.24
N ASN A 1151 -22.96 -3.65 -18.23
CA ASN A 1151 -24.15 -3.14 -18.92
C ASN A 1151 -23.98 -2.97 -20.44
N PHE A 1152 -23.38 -3.97 -21.09
CA PHE A 1152 -23.23 -3.99 -22.54
C PHE A 1152 -24.59 -4.09 -23.23
N ARG A 1153 -24.87 -3.16 -24.14
CA ARG A 1153 -26.08 -3.13 -24.97
C ARG A 1153 -25.69 -2.96 -26.43
N LEU A 1154 -26.42 -3.60 -27.32
CA LEU A 1154 -26.12 -3.60 -28.75
C LEU A 1154 -27.35 -3.21 -29.56
N TYR A 1155 -27.21 -2.21 -30.43
CA TYR A 1155 -28.29 -1.70 -31.27
C TYR A 1155 -27.92 -1.79 -32.75
N TYR A 1156 -28.86 -2.26 -33.58
CA TYR A 1156 -28.71 -2.32 -35.04
C TYR A 1156 -29.49 -1.19 -35.73
N TYR A 1157 -28.80 -0.40 -36.57
CA TYR A 1157 -29.38 0.72 -37.31
C TYR A 1157 -29.77 0.39 -38.76
N GLY A 1158 -29.45 -0.79 -39.28
CA GLY A 1158 -29.70 -1.13 -40.68
C GLY A 1158 -28.48 -0.93 -41.59
N ASP A 1159 -28.58 -1.50 -42.79
CA ASP A 1159 -27.57 -1.38 -43.86
C ASP A 1159 -27.77 -0.10 -44.70
N GLY A 1160 -26.71 0.34 -45.38
CA GLY A 1160 -26.72 1.46 -46.32
C GLY A 1160 -26.41 2.83 -45.70
N ASP A 1161 -25.90 3.73 -46.54
CA ASP A 1161 -25.41 5.06 -46.11
C ASP A 1161 -26.46 5.93 -45.40
N ALA A 1162 -27.76 5.71 -45.66
CA ALA A 1162 -28.85 6.41 -45.00
C ALA A 1162 -28.96 6.08 -43.50
N ASN A 1163 -28.41 4.95 -43.09
CA ASN A 1163 -28.40 4.47 -41.70
C ASN A 1163 -27.06 4.71 -41.00
N LYS A 1164 -26.10 5.38 -41.66
CA LYS A 1164 -24.78 5.67 -41.12
C LYS A 1164 -24.88 6.68 -39.96
N PRO A 1165 -24.47 6.31 -38.73
CA PRO A 1165 -24.44 7.24 -37.61
C PRO A 1165 -23.50 8.43 -37.87
N GLY A 1166 -23.89 9.62 -37.43
CA GLY A 1166 -23.09 10.84 -37.65
C GLY A 1166 -21.74 10.83 -36.91
N ASP A 1167 -21.64 10.07 -35.82
CA ASP A 1167 -20.46 9.80 -35.00
C ASP A 1167 -19.63 8.61 -35.51
N PHE A 1168 -20.04 7.94 -36.59
CA PHE A 1168 -19.30 6.79 -37.12
C PHE A 1168 -17.92 7.21 -37.64
N THR A 1169 -16.87 6.67 -37.04
CA THR A 1169 -15.49 6.74 -37.51
C THR A 1169 -15.14 5.48 -38.31
N SER A 1170 -14.48 5.65 -39.46
CA SER A 1170 -13.93 4.51 -40.19
C SER A 1170 -12.79 3.88 -39.38
N ALA A 1171 -12.67 2.57 -39.43
CA ALA A 1171 -11.88 1.68 -38.58
C ALA A 1171 -10.33 1.83 -38.59
N ILE A 1172 -9.81 3.05 -38.57
CA ILE A 1172 -8.36 3.32 -38.56
C ILE A 1172 -7.94 3.59 -37.11
N GLU A 1173 -7.03 2.75 -36.59
CA GLU A 1173 -6.29 2.98 -35.35
C GLU A 1173 -5.69 4.40 -35.31
N ASP A 1174 -5.76 5.05 -34.15
CA ASP A 1174 -5.16 6.34 -33.89
C ASP A 1174 -3.71 6.45 -34.37
N ALA A 1175 -3.49 7.14 -35.49
CA ALA A 1175 -2.24 7.81 -35.81
C ALA A 1175 -2.42 8.77 -37.01
N VAL A 1176 -2.31 10.08 -36.76
CA VAL A 1176 -1.26 10.98 -37.29
C VAL A 1176 -1.70 12.44 -37.06
N THR A 1177 -1.09 13.07 -36.06
CA THR A 1177 -1.16 14.50 -35.71
C THR A 1177 -0.31 15.43 -36.60
N ASP A 1178 0.08 15.01 -37.82
CA ASP A 1178 1.13 15.73 -38.58
C ASP A 1178 0.82 16.04 -40.06
N GLY A 1179 -0.44 15.96 -40.49
CA GLY A 1179 -0.91 16.61 -41.74
C GLY A 1179 -0.28 16.14 -43.06
N LYS A 1180 0.46 15.04 -43.09
CA LYS A 1180 0.97 14.40 -44.31
C LYS A 1180 0.53 12.93 -44.37
N ALA A 1181 -0.35 12.63 -45.30
CA ALA A 1181 -0.84 11.28 -45.50
C ALA A 1181 0.26 10.37 -46.10
N ASN A 1182 0.55 9.26 -45.42
CA ASN A 1182 1.50 8.23 -45.87
C ASN A 1182 0.76 7.00 -46.41
N VAL A 1183 1.43 6.17 -47.21
CA VAL A 1183 0.83 4.93 -47.74
C VAL A 1183 0.77 3.88 -46.63
N VAL A 1184 -0.44 3.47 -46.25
CA VAL A 1184 -0.73 2.47 -45.20
C VAL A 1184 -0.80 1.07 -45.78
N SER A 1185 -1.41 0.92 -46.96
CA SER A 1185 -1.43 -0.36 -47.66
C SER A 1185 -1.45 -0.16 -49.17
N THR A 1186 -1.02 -1.17 -49.92
CA THR A 1186 -0.94 -1.13 -51.38
C THR A 1186 -1.58 -2.38 -51.95
N ALA A 1187 -2.58 -2.21 -52.82
CA ALA A 1187 -3.18 -3.28 -53.59
C ALA A 1187 -2.78 -3.18 -55.06
N TRP A 1188 -2.48 -4.31 -55.69
CA TRP A 1188 -2.18 -4.39 -57.12
C TRP A 1188 -3.31 -5.04 -57.89
N TYR A 1189 -3.60 -4.49 -59.06
CA TYR A 1189 -4.59 -5.03 -59.99
C TYR A 1189 -4.00 -5.11 -61.39
N THR A 1190 -4.39 -6.11 -62.16
CA THR A 1190 -4.18 -6.10 -63.61
C THR A 1190 -4.98 -4.96 -64.25
N ILE A 1191 -4.66 -4.57 -65.49
CA ILE A 1191 -5.42 -3.53 -66.21
C ILE A 1191 -6.92 -3.88 -66.38
N ASN A 1192 -7.29 -5.15 -66.24
CA ASN A 1192 -8.67 -5.63 -66.30
C ASN A 1192 -9.38 -5.67 -64.93
N GLY A 1193 -8.73 -5.16 -63.86
CA GLY A 1193 -9.33 -5.04 -62.53
C GLY A 1193 -9.23 -6.29 -61.63
N VAL A 1194 -8.50 -7.33 -62.05
CA VAL A 1194 -8.26 -8.53 -61.22
C VAL A 1194 -7.15 -8.25 -60.21
N ARG A 1195 -7.41 -8.47 -58.91
CA ARG A 1195 -6.45 -8.28 -57.80
C ARG A 1195 -5.30 -9.30 -57.90
N VAL A 1196 -4.08 -8.86 -57.63
CA VAL A 1196 -2.87 -9.68 -57.56
C VAL A 1196 -2.02 -9.23 -56.36
N ASP A 1197 -1.22 -10.13 -55.79
CA ASP A 1197 -0.41 -9.80 -54.61
C ASP A 1197 0.69 -8.78 -54.95
N GLU A 1198 1.35 -8.98 -56.10
CA GLU A 1198 2.34 -8.07 -56.65
C GLU A 1198 2.54 -8.31 -58.17
N PRO A 1199 3.11 -7.35 -58.92
CA PRO A 1199 3.38 -7.53 -60.34
C PRO A 1199 4.56 -8.49 -60.61
N LYS A 1200 4.26 -9.75 -60.96
CA LYS A 1200 5.28 -10.77 -61.27
C LYS A 1200 5.63 -10.91 -62.76
N GLN A 1201 4.93 -10.20 -63.66
CA GLN A 1201 5.12 -10.29 -65.11
C GLN A 1201 5.14 -8.89 -65.76
N ARG A 1202 5.73 -8.79 -66.96
CA ARG A 1202 5.74 -7.54 -67.75
C ARG A 1202 4.32 -7.14 -68.14
N GLY A 1203 3.93 -5.91 -67.83
CA GLY A 1203 2.57 -5.44 -68.10
C GLY A 1203 2.21 -4.11 -67.47
N ILE A 1204 0.97 -3.66 -67.71
CA ILE A 1204 0.40 -2.48 -67.06
C ILE A 1204 -0.47 -2.96 -65.89
N TYR A 1205 -0.13 -2.48 -64.70
CA TYR A 1205 -0.86 -2.75 -63.47
C TYR A 1205 -1.44 -1.45 -62.91
N ILE A 1206 -2.49 -1.57 -62.12
CA ILE A 1206 -3.05 -0.49 -61.32
C ILE A 1206 -2.57 -0.74 -59.90
N ARG A 1207 -1.77 0.17 -59.36
CA ARG A 1207 -1.43 0.21 -57.94
C ARG A 1207 -2.40 1.14 -57.24
N GLN A 1208 -3.11 0.65 -56.24
CA GLN A 1208 -4.00 1.45 -55.41
C GLN A 1208 -3.40 1.52 -54.00
N ASP A 1209 -2.94 2.71 -53.63
CA ASP A 1209 -2.41 3.01 -52.32
C ASP A 1209 -3.56 3.51 -51.43
N LEU A 1210 -3.75 2.91 -50.26
CA LEU A 1210 -4.59 3.45 -49.19
C LEU A 1210 -3.72 4.39 -48.36
N MET A 1211 -4.14 5.65 -48.29
CA MET A 1211 -3.44 6.69 -47.55
C MET A 1211 -3.91 6.71 -46.09
N SER A 1212 -3.06 7.19 -45.18
CA SER A 1212 -3.37 7.29 -43.75
C SER A 1212 -4.50 8.27 -43.41
N ASP A 1213 -4.93 9.10 -44.37
CA ASP A 1213 -6.09 9.98 -44.27
C ASP A 1213 -7.38 9.37 -44.88
N GLY A 1214 -7.35 8.07 -45.21
CA GLY A 1214 -8.47 7.35 -45.82
C GLY A 1214 -8.65 7.61 -47.33
N THR A 1215 -7.84 8.48 -47.95
CA THR A 1215 -7.90 8.69 -49.39
C THR A 1215 -7.29 7.51 -50.14
N LYS A 1216 -7.80 7.22 -51.34
CA LYS A 1216 -7.25 6.19 -52.23
C LYS A 1216 -6.51 6.84 -53.38
N LYS A 1217 -5.23 6.51 -53.54
CA LYS A 1217 -4.42 6.97 -54.67
C LYS A 1217 -4.17 5.81 -55.63
N SER A 1218 -4.82 5.86 -56.79
CA SER A 1218 -4.60 4.87 -57.84
C SER A 1218 -3.65 5.40 -58.92
N VAL A 1219 -2.60 4.65 -59.21
CA VAL A 1219 -1.63 4.96 -60.27
C VAL A 1219 -1.46 3.78 -61.22
N LYS A 1220 -1.33 4.08 -62.52
CA LYS A 1220 -0.97 3.08 -63.53
C LYS A 1220 0.54 2.89 -63.52
N VAL A 1221 0.98 1.67 -63.29
CA VAL A 1221 2.40 1.30 -63.22
C VAL A 1221 2.72 0.38 -64.39
N ILE A 1222 3.75 0.73 -65.16
CA ILE A 1222 4.28 -0.12 -66.23
C ILE A 1222 5.46 -0.90 -65.67
N VAL A 1223 5.31 -2.22 -65.55
CA VAL A 1223 6.35 -3.13 -65.09
C VAL A 1223 7.07 -3.69 -66.32
N LYS A 1224 8.35 -3.31 -66.46
CA LYS A 1224 9.17 -3.50 -67.68
C LYS A 1224 9.95 -4.80 -67.70
#